data_AF-A0A6B2KZ31-F1
#
_entry.id   AF-A0A6B2KZ31-F1
#
_cell.length_a   1.000
_cell.length_b   1.000
_cell.length_c   1.000
_cell.angle_alpha   90.00
_cell.angle_beta   90.00
_cell.angle_gamma   90.00
#
_symmetry.space_group_name_H-M   'P 1'
#
loop_
_entity.id
_entity.type
_entity.pdbx_description
1 polymer ?
#
loop_
_entity_poly.entity_id
_entity_poly.type
_entity_poly.pdbx_seq_one_letter_code
_entity_poly.pdbx_strand_id
1 'polypeptide(L)'
;MDAQVSPSTPSPAPASAPLVAPSPLSPVATILETLREGKPVIVMDDENRENEGDLIMAAQFATPATVAFIIRHSTGILCTAMPQAWADQLALPRMVQNNTDLHSTAFTVTCDHLDAGTGVSAAHRALTIRALADPSTTPSQLRRPGHIFPLIARPGGILERRGHTEATVDLCRLAGLRPVGLLSEICDDQGNMMRFDACVAFGQQFNIPITTIEHLVQYRKDLEGFSSTLTADPKVEQWRVEQVAQCVLPVQFEEGKYLGNWVLRVFVSLHDRCQHVVLVKGDLDGESGPVLTRIHSECFTGNTLGSMRCDCGPQLQKSMEMIEKEGRGIVLYVAGHEGRGIGLINKIKAYHLQTQDLIDTYQANCALGFPEDMRDYTSVLSILGTLGVKQIDLITNNPEKLEALKHLTRSVRPLVCPPNEHNKEYLEAKKRKQAERIQTLNVPVAVTAPQEEPSAPDMLPLKSTLNIPSPEVAKTLRIGIISTSWNKQLVEPMLEDCVKTLCQAGVRKEHIFTKEVPGCFELPVLAQMVAQSGLVDAILCIGILLKGETLHFELLSQSVVSGLMKVQLKTGVPILNGVMNCLTLSQAEQRCVGTHSLAPTLVLSALQMAGLRKSFIQDFMKSDFQISHQEVLQPCTNPNTEQTPAPTIYNPNLFTISPKFFQPDLNLSRELSMGMQ
;
A
#
# COMPACT_ATOMS: atom_id res chain seq x y z
N MET A 1 -83.11 -41.69 6.38
CA MET A 1 -82.18 -42.57 7.13
C MET A 1 -80.91 -41.77 7.32
N ASP A 2 -80.60 -41.55 8.60
CA ASP A 2 -79.59 -40.64 9.09
C ASP A 2 -78.18 -40.93 8.58
N ALA A 3 -77.46 -39.86 8.21
CA ALA A 3 -76.00 -39.81 8.30
C ALA A 3 -75.56 -38.35 8.41
N GLN A 4 -74.93 -38.03 9.54
CA GLN A 4 -74.42 -36.72 9.93
C GLN A 4 -73.32 -36.24 8.98
N VAL A 5 -73.40 -34.98 8.54
CA VAL A 5 -72.28 -34.21 7.99
C VAL A 5 -72.03 -33.04 8.95
N SER A 6 -70.77 -32.91 9.37
CA SER A 6 -70.23 -31.93 10.32
C SER A 6 -70.37 -30.48 9.82
N PRO A 7 -70.53 -29.48 10.72
CA PRO A 7 -70.61 -28.08 10.33
C PRO A 7 -69.23 -27.53 9.96
N SER A 8 -69.12 -26.95 8.77
CA SER A 8 -67.96 -26.20 8.30
C SER A 8 -67.79 -24.91 9.11
N THR A 9 -66.64 -24.75 9.77
CA THR A 9 -66.22 -23.50 10.42
C THR A 9 -65.86 -22.43 9.36
N PRO A 10 -66.23 -21.15 9.56
CA PRO A 10 -65.85 -20.08 8.65
C PRO A 10 -64.35 -19.77 8.75
N SER A 11 -63.73 -19.50 7.61
CA SER A 11 -62.31 -19.17 7.48
C SER A 11 -61.98 -17.87 8.24
N PRO A 12 -60.85 -17.79 8.97
CA PRO A 12 -60.47 -16.57 9.70
C PRO A 12 -60.09 -15.45 8.72
N ALA A 13 -60.58 -14.24 9.01
CA ALA A 13 -60.18 -13.03 8.30
C ALA A 13 -58.64 -12.83 8.39
N PRO A 14 -58.00 -12.25 7.35
CA PRO A 14 -56.56 -12.07 7.33
C PRO A 14 -56.14 -11.16 8.50
N ALA A 15 -55.19 -11.65 9.30
CA ALA A 15 -54.61 -10.89 10.40
C ALA A 15 -54.02 -9.57 9.86
N SER A 16 -54.49 -8.45 10.41
CA SER A 16 -53.88 -7.14 10.19
C SER A 16 -52.41 -7.20 10.60
N ALA A 17 -51.51 -6.79 9.71
CA ALA A 17 -50.09 -6.66 9.99
C ALA A 17 -49.86 -5.80 11.24
N PRO A 18 -48.88 -6.14 12.11
CA PRO A 18 -48.59 -5.35 13.30
C PRO A 18 -48.16 -3.94 12.89
N LEU A 19 -48.80 -2.92 13.49
CA LEU A 19 -48.36 -1.53 13.42
C LEU A 19 -46.96 -1.44 14.05
N VAL A 20 -45.94 -1.21 13.21
CA VAL A 20 -44.56 -0.97 13.64
C VAL A 20 -44.54 0.30 14.49
N ALA A 21 -44.03 0.22 15.72
CA ALA A 21 -43.83 1.40 16.57
C ALA A 21 -42.97 2.43 15.83
N PRO A 22 -43.25 3.75 15.95
CA PRO A 22 -42.45 4.77 15.28
C PRO A 22 -41.01 4.68 15.75
N SER A 23 -40.07 4.59 14.81
CA SER A 23 -38.64 4.56 15.09
C SER A 23 -38.23 5.80 15.93
N PRO A 24 -37.40 5.65 16.96
CA PRO A 24 -36.87 6.79 17.72
C PRO A 24 -35.92 7.66 16.88
N LEU A 25 -35.50 7.18 15.71
CA LEU A 25 -34.61 7.91 14.79
C LEU A 25 -35.38 8.91 13.93
N SER A 26 -34.82 10.11 13.81
CA SER A 26 -35.31 11.13 12.90
C SER A 26 -34.94 10.79 11.44
N PRO A 27 -35.81 11.10 10.47
CA PRO A 27 -35.47 10.99 9.05
C PRO A 27 -34.21 11.80 8.72
N VAL A 28 -33.35 11.28 7.83
CA VAL A 28 -32.12 11.99 7.44
C VAL A 28 -32.43 13.37 6.86
N ALA A 29 -33.54 13.54 6.14
CA ALA A 29 -33.99 14.85 5.67
C ALA A 29 -34.15 15.88 6.82
N THR A 30 -34.70 15.47 7.97
CA THR A 30 -34.84 16.31 9.16
C THR A 30 -33.47 16.65 9.77
N ILE A 31 -32.55 15.69 9.78
CA ILE A 31 -31.16 15.90 10.24
C ILE A 31 -30.48 16.97 9.38
N LEU A 32 -30.58 16.85 8.06
CA LEU A 32 -29.98 17.80 7.11
C LEU A 32 -30.58 19.20 7.26
N GLU A 33 -31.90 19.31 7.43
CA GLU A 33 -32.55 20.62 7.63
C GLU A 33 -32.13 21.26 8.96
N THR A 34 -32.05 20.48 10.03
CA THR A 34 -31.58 20.97 11.33
C THR A 34 -30.17 21.55 11.26
N LEU A 35 -29.28 20.92 10.48
CA LEU A 35 -27.94 21.43 10.23
C LEU A 35 -27.96 22.73 9.40
N ARG A 36 -28.85 22.86 8.41
CA ARG A 36 -29.03 24.11 7.64
C ARG A 36 -29.50 25.27 8.52
N GLU A 37 -30.31 24.98 9.53
CA GLU A 37 -30.73 25.95 10.55
C GLU A 37 -29.63 26.32 11.56
N GLY A 38 -28.45 25.68 11.48
CA GLY A 38 -27.32 25.94 12.38
C GLY A 38 -27.46 25.30 13.76
N LYS A 39 -28.36 24.32 13.91
CA LYS A 39 -28.60 23.59 15.15
C LYS A 39 -27.83 22.26 15.17
N PRO A 40 -27.47 21.74 16.36
CA PRO A 40 -26.81 20.44 16.48
C PRO A 40 -27.79 19.29 16.21
N VAL A 41 -27.23 18.12 15.90
CA VAL A 41 -27.90 16.83 15.75
C VAL A 41 -27.13 15.76 16.52
N ILE A 42 -27.77 14.63 16.85
CA ILE A 42 -27.09 13.48 17.47
C ILE A 42 -26.87 12.41 16.41
N VAL A 43 -25.65 11.90 16.32
CA VAL A 43 -25.32 10.75 15.48
C VAL A 43 -24.75 9.65 16.36
N MET A 44 -25.33 8.47 16.27
CA MET A 44 -24.84 7.25 16.92
C MET A 44 -24.01 6.42 15.94
N ASP A 45 -22.91 5.83 16.39
CA ASP A 45 -22.20 4.80 15.64
C ASP A 45 -22.73 3.38 15.92
N ASP A 46 -22.04 2.36 15.38
CA ASP A 46 -22.43 0.95 15.50
C ASP A 46 -22.22 0.44 16.94
N GLU A 47 -23.14 -0.41 17.42
CA GLU A 47 -23.04 -1.04 18.74
C GLU A 47 -21.73 -1.84 18.94
N ASN A 48 -21.13 -2.33 17.86
CA ASN A 48 -19.88 -3.09 17.87
C ASN A 48 -18.63 -2.22 17.65
N ARG A 49 -18.78 -0.90 17.53
CA ARG A 49 -17.68 0.05 17.37
C ARG A 49 -17.46 0.81 18.67
N GLU A 50 -17.86 2.08 18.77
CA GLU A 50 -17.75 2.86 20.01
C GLU A 50 -19.05 2.72 20.83
N ASN A 51 -20.20 2.53 20.16
CA ASN A 51 -21.55 2.55 20.72
C ASN A 51 -21.84 3.86 21.47
N GLU A 52 -21.40 4.98 20.89
CA GLU A 52 -21.46 6.32 21.49
C GLU A 52 -22.18 7.29 20.57
N GLY A 53 -22.75 8.34 21.17
CA GLY A 53 -23.43 9.40 20.43
C GLY A 53 -22.63 10.69 20.44
N ASP A 54 -22.50 11.32 19.27
CA ASP A 54 -21.85 12.60 19.11
C ASP A 54 -22.86 13.71 18.85
N LEU A 55 -22.66 14.86 19.51
CA LEU A 55 -23.30 16.12 19.10
C LEU A 55 -22.56 16.69 17.91
N ILE A 56 -23.22 16.73 16.75
CA ILE A 56 -22.66 17.22 15.49
C ILE A 56 -23.35 18.51 15.06
N MET A 57 -22.59 19.52 14.63
CA MET A 57 -23.14 20.71 13.96
C MET A 57 -22.21 21.21 12.84
N ALA A 58 -22.74 21.95 11.87
CA ALA A 58 -21.91 22.60 10.85
C ALA A 58 -21.06 23.72 11.48
N ALA A 59 -19.73 23.66 11.31
CA ALA A 59 -18.79 24.52 12.03
C ALA A 59 -18.96 26.01 11.68
N GLN A 60 -19.41 26.31 10.46
CA GLN A 60 -19.72 27.68 10.01
C GLN A 60 -20.79 28.38 10.86
N PHE A 61 -21.63 27.64 11.58
CA PHE A 61 -22.70 28.15 12.42
C PHE A 61 -22.39 28.08 13.91
N ALA A 62 -21.18 27.68 14.32
CA ALA A 62 -20.82 27.58 15.73
C ALA A 62 -20.98 28.94 16.42
N THR A 63 -21.75 29.03 17.50
CA THR A 63 -21.94 30.25 18.31
C THR A 63 -21.37 30.03 19.71
N PRO A 64 -21.06 31.08 20.49
CA PRO A 64 -20.66 30.91 21.88
C PRO A 64 -21.68 30.12 22.71
N ALA A 65 -22.97 30.30 22.46
CA ALA A 65 -24.04 29.60 23.17
C ALA A 65 -24.10 28.11 22.81
N THR A 66 -24.04 27.77 21.51
CA THR A 66 -24.07 26.35 21.08
C THR A 66 -22.80 25.62 21.47
N VAL A 67 -21.63 26.26 21.41
CA VAL A 67 -20.37 25.67 21.88
C VAL A 67 -20.38 25.48 23.40
N ALA A 68 -20.93 26.43 24.17
CA ALA A 68 -21.09 26.26 25.62
C ALA A 68 -22.03 25.08 25.95
N PHE A 69 -23.12 24.93 25.19
CA PHE A 69 -24.02 23.79 25.32
C PHE A 69 -23.32 22.46 25.04
N ILE A 70 -22.57 22.36 23.94
CA ILE A 70 -21.81 21.15 23.61
C ILE A 70 -20.82 20.84 24.72
N ILE A 71 -20.01 21.81 25.17
CA ILE A 71 -19.05 21.61 26.28
C ILE A 71 -19.74 21.11 27.56
N ARG A 72 -20.93 21.61 27.88
CA ARG A 72 -21.69 21.25 29.09
C ARG A 72 -22.16 19.80 29.10
N HIS A 73 -22.39 19.21 27.92
CA HIS A 73 -23.04 17.90 27.75
C HIS A 73 -22.17 16.89 26.97
N SER A 74 -20.87 17.14 26.84
CA SER A 74 -19.91 16.27 26.16
C SER A 74 -18.62 16.18 26.96
N THR A 75 -17.68 15.37 26.46
CA THR A 75 -16.32 15.25 27.01
C THR A 75 -15.56 16.58 27.07
N GLY A 76 -16.00 17.60 26.32
CA GLY A 76 -15.34 18.88 26.18
C GLY A 76 -14.16 18.87 25.22
N ILE A 77 -13.84 17.71 24.64
CA ILE A 77 -12.89 17.54 23.53
C ILE A 77 -13.62 17.92 22.25
N LEU A 78 -13.49 19.19 21.86
CA LEU A 78 -14.17 19.71 20.67
C LEU A 78 -13.36 19.41 19.42
N CYS A 79 -13.86 18.47 18.63
CA CYS A 79 -13.26 18.06 17.38
C CYS A 79 -13.87 18.83 16.20
N THR A 80 -13.06 19.14 15.18
CA THR A 80 -13.56 19.78 13.96
C THR A 80 -13.17 18.96 12.73
N ALA A 81 -14.10 18.16 12.21
CA ALA A 81 -13.87 17.28 11.09
C ALA A 81 -13.89 18.04 9.75
N MET A 82 -12.92 17.74 8.88
CA MET A 82 -12.78 18.37 7.57
C MET A 82 -12.12 17.43 6.53
N PRO A 83 -12.27 17.69 5.22
CA PRO A 83 -11.52 16.98 4.18
C PRO A 83 -10.02 17.24 4.26
N GLN A 84 -9.22 16.29 3.75
CA GLN A 84 -7.76 16.43 3.65
C GLN A 84 -7.35 17.74 2.94
N ALA A 85 -7.99 18.09 1.82
CA ALA A 85 -7.68 19.33 1.10
C ALA A 85 -7.88 20.60 1.93
N TRP A 86 -8.85 20.58 2.86
CA TRP A 86 -9.11 21.71 3.76
C TRP A 86 -8.03 21.83 4.83
N ALA A 87 -7.61 20.69 5.41
CA ALA A 87 -6.51 20.63 6.35
C ALA A 87 -5.17 21.05 5.70
N ASP A 88 -4.94 20.64 4.45
CA ASP A 88 -3.75 21.01 3.68
C ASP A 88 -3.70 22.53 3.41
N GLN A 89 -4.84 23.12 3.01
CA GLN A 89 -4.96 24.58 2.81
C GLN A 89 -4.63 25.36 4.10
N LEU A 90 -5.04 24.84 5.25
CA LEU A 90 -4.80 25.45 6.55
C LEU A 90 -3.45 25.04 7.17
N ALA A 91 -2.63 24.25 6.48
CA ALA A 91 -1.38 23.68 6.99
C ALA A 91 -1.56 23.03 8.37
N LEU A 92 -2.52 22.11 8.47
CA LEU A 92 -2.83 21.31 9.66
C LEU A 92 -2.33 19.87 9.47
N PRO A 93 -1.03 19.60 9.69
CA PRO A 93 -0.50 18.24 9.61
C PRO A 93 -1.07 17.36 10.73
N ARG A 94 -1.01 16.04 10.54
CA ARG A 94 -1.36 15.06 11.58
C ARG A 94 -0.53 15.30 12.85
N MET A 95 -1.16 15.15 14.02
CA MET A 95 -0.50 15.36 15.31
C MET A 95 0.61 14.32 15.55
N VAL A 96 0.38 13.08 15.11
CA VAL A 96 1.32 11.96 15.24
C VAL A 96 1.60 11.34 13.87
N GLN A 97 2.86 10.95 13.65
CA GLN A 97 3.27 10.31 12.39
C GLN A 97 2.78 8.85 12.30
N ASN A 98 2.88 8.11 13.41
CA ASN A 98 2.35 6.75 13.53
C ASN A 98 1.13 6.78 14.46
N ASN A 99 -0.07 6.73 13.88
CA ASN A 99 -1.30 6.74 14.65
C ASN A 99 -1.59 5.34 15.20
N THR A 100 -1.53 5.17 16.51
CA THR A 100 -1.81 3.91 17.21
C THR A 100 -3.18 3.91 17.88
N ASP A 101 -4.03 4.89 17.59
CA ASP A 101 -5.42 4.92 18.04
C ASP A 101 -6.18 3.67 17.55
N LEU A 102 -7.05 3.12 18.41
CA LEU A 102 -7.83 1.91 18.13
C LEU A 102 -8.65 2.04 16.84
N HIS A 103 -9.19 3.23 16.58
CA HIS A 103 -9.99 3.53 15.40
C HIS A 103 -9.25 4.38 14.37
N SER A 104 -7.93 4.58 14.57
CA SER A 104 -7.06 5.41 13.72
C SER A 104 -7.63 6.80 13.44
N THR A 105 -8.26 7.41 14.45
CA THR A 105 -8.87 8.74 14.39
C THR A 105 -7.82 9.78 14.01
N ALA A 106 -8.05 10.48 12.90
CA ALA A 106 -7.02 11.24 12.21
C ALA A 106 -6.86 12.67 12.77
N PHE A 107 -6.39 12.77 14.02
CA PHE A 107 -6.08 14.05 14.65
C PHE A 107 -4.96 14.81 13.94
N THR A 108 -5.19 16.11 13.75
CA THR A 108 -4.16 17.09 13.39
C THR A 108 -3.62 17.79 14.63
N VAL A 109 -2.54 18.54 14.48
CA VAL A 109 -2.07 19.46 15.52
C VAL A 109 -3.21 20.39 15.96
N THR A 110 -3.38 20.58 17.26
CA THR A 110 -4.44 21.46 17.78
C THR A 110 -4.17 22.91 17.39
N CYS A 111 -5.23 23.70 17.29
CA CYS A 111 -5.11 25.10 16.90
C CYS A 111 -6.12 26.01 17.58
N ASP A 112 -5.79 27.30 17.61
CA ASP A 112 -6.69 28.40 17.94
C ASP A 112 -6.58 29.50 16.88
N HIS A 113 -7.65 30.26 16.67
CA HIS A 113 -7.56 31.51 15.92
C HIS A 113 -6.71 32.54 16.70
N LEU A 114 -5.95 33.39 16.01
CA LEU A 114 -5.08 34.38 16.66
C LEU A 114 -5.85 35.30 17.62
N ASP A 115 -7.04 35.73 17.23
CA ASP A 115 -7.90 36.63 18.03
C ASP A 115 -8.65 35.91 19.16
N ALA A 116 -8.46 34.59 19.33
CA ALA A 116 -9.20 33.81 20.32
C ALA A 116 -8.66 33.97 21.76
N GLY A 117 -8.00 35.07 22.12
CA GLY A 117 -7.51 35.32 23.48
C GLY A 117 -6.73 34.14 24.07
N THR A 118 -7.21 33.55 25.18
CA THR A 118 -6.65 32.32 25.79
C THR A 118 -7.06 31.02 25.11
N GLY A 119 -8.02 31.05 24.18
CA GLY A 119 -8.48 29.90 23.38
C GLY A 119 -9.58 29.06 24.02
N VAL A 120 -9.64 28.97 25.35
CA VAL A 120 -10.46 27.94 26.03
C VAL A 120 -11.93 28.29 26.26
N SER A 121 -12.31 29.57 26.23
CA SER A 121 -13.71 29.97 26.46
C SER A 121 -14.61 29.49 25.31
N ALA A 122 -15.92 29.32 25.56
CA ALA A 122 -16.85 28.94 24.50
C ALA A 122 -16.86 29.94 23.33
N ALA A 123 -16.71 31.24 23.61
CA ALA A 123 -16.62 32.27 22.58
C ALA A 123 -15.33 32.16 21.74
N HIS A 124 -14.19 31.91 22.40
CA HIS A 124 -12.90 31.71 21.73
C HIS A 124 -12.90 30.44 20.88
N ARG A 125 -13.40 29.33 21.42
CA ARG A 125 -13.55 28.06 20.69
C ARG A 125 -14.50 28.21 19.50
N ALA A 126 -15.64 28.88 19.67
CA ALA A 126 -16.56 29.16 18.56
C ALA A 126 -15.92 30.00 17.45
N LEU A 127 -15.08 30.98 17.80
CA LEU A 127 -14.31 31.75 16.82
C LEU A 127 -13.38 30.86 16.00
N THR A 128 -12.57 30.03 16.68
CA THR A 128 -11.66 29.08 16.01
C THR A 128 -12.42 28.10 15.11
N ILE A 129 -13.52 27.51 15.60
CA ILE A 129 -14.33 26.54 14.85
C ILE A 129 -14.89 27.18 13.57
N ARG A 130 -15.43 28.41 13.64
CA ARG A 130 -15.89 29.13 12.44
C ARG A 130 -14.75 29.46 11.48
N ALA A 131 -13.59 29.85 12.00
CA ALA A 131 -12.41 30.14 11.17
C ALA A 131 -11.92 28.90 10.40
N LEU A 132 -11.93 27.72 11.03
CA LEU A 132 -11.60 26.45 10.36
C LEU A 132 -12.56 26.14 9.20
N ALA A 133 -13.82 26.58 9.30
CA ALA A 133 -14.81 26.45 8.24
C ALA A 133 -14.80 27.62 7.24
N ASP A 134 -13.96 28.64 7.40
CA ASP A 134 -13.92 29.80 6.52
C ASP A 134 -12.89 29.60 5.40
N PRO A 135 -13.30 29.54 4.11
CA PRO A 135 -12.37 29.35 3.00
C PRO A 135 -11.37 30.50 2.83
N SER A 136 -11.62 31.66 3.44
CA SER A 136 -10.69 32.81 3.42
C SER A 136 -9.62 32.74 4.51
N THR A 137 -9.75 31.82 5.47
CA THR A 137 -8.79 31.68 6.57
C THR A 137 -7.46 31.14 6.04
N THR A 138 -6.38 31.82 6.40
CA THR A 138 -5.03 31.42 6.03
C THR A 138 -4.33 30.69 7.19
N PRO A 139 -3.28 29.88 6.90
CA PRO A 139 -2.50 29.21 7.95
C PRO A 139 -1.93 30.15 9.03
N SER A 140 -1.63 31.41 8.67
CA SER A 140 -1.06 32.42 9.56
C SER A 140 -2.07 32.99 10.56
N GLN A 141 -3.37 32.84 10.33
CA GLN A 141 -4.43 33.24 11.26
C GLN A 141 -4.69 32.19 12.36
N LEU A 142 -3.99 31.06 12.29
CA LEU A 142 -4.08 29.96 13.26
C LEU A 142 -2.76 29.81 14.01
N ARG A 143 -2.81 29.80 15.34
CA ARG A 143 -1.69 29.40 16.20
C ARG A 143 -1.80 27.92 16.57
N ARG A 144 -0.64 27.30 16.80
CA ARG A 144 -0.49 25.87 17.14
C ARG A 144 0.51 25.78 18.31
N PRO A 145 0.23 25.05 19.40
CA PRO A 145 -1.02 24.34 19.69
C PRO A 145 -2.18 25.30 20.01
N GLY A 146 -3.37 24.73 20.22
CA GLY A 146 -4.57 25.43 20.70
C GLY A 146 -5.60 24.47 21.33
N HIS A 147 -6.87 24.87 21.36
CA HIS A 147 -7.90 24.17 22.13
C HIS A 147 -9.00 23.51 21.27
N ILE A 148 -8.91 23.63 19.95
CA ILE A 148 -9.71 22.86 19.00
C ILE A 148 -8.87 21.73 18.42
N PHE A 149 -9.49 20.57 18.21
CA PHE A 149 -8.87 19.34 17.71
C PHE A 149 -9.35 19.05 16.28
N PRO A 150 -8.69 19.55 15.23
CA PRO A 150 -9.15 19.27 13.88
C PRO A 150 -8.89 17.81 13.50
N LEU A 151 -9.87 17.20 12.84
CA LEU A 151 -9.86 15.81 12.38
C LEU A 151 -9.95 15.75 10.86
N ILE A 152 -9.23 14.81 10.25
CA ILE A 152 -9.28 14.60 8.80
C ILE A 152 -10.22 13.44 8.47
N ALA A 153 -11.30 13.72 7.75
CA ALA A 153 -12.18 12.70 7.21
C ALA A 153 -11.55 12.00 6.01
N ARG A 154 -11.81 10.69 5.89
CA ARG A 154 -11.46 9.89 4.71
C ARG A 154 -12.17 10.40 3.44
N PRO A 155 -11.53 10.37 2.25
CA PRO A 155 -12.09 10.92 1.02
C PRO A 155 -13.47 10.35 0.64
N GLY A 156 -13.70 9.05 0.83
CA GLY A 156 -14.98 8.40 0.55
C GLY A 156 -16.06 8.62 1.60
N GLY A 157 -15.75 9.33 2.70
CA GLY A 157 -16.70 9.63 3.77
C GLY A 157 -17.18 8.37 4.48
N ILE A 158 -18.45 8.35 4.91
CA ILE A 158 -19.04 7.25 5.69
C ILE A 158 -19.08 5.92 4.93
N LEU A 159 -18.94 5.98 3.61
CA LEU A 159 -18.87 4.81 2.74
C LEU A 159 -17.47 4.17 2.72
N GLU A 160 -16.42 4.91 3.08
CA GLU A 160 -15.04 4.41 3.23
C GLU A 160 -14.74 4.05 4.69
N ARG A 161 -15.12 4.91 5.64
CA ARG A 161 -14.95 4.68 7.08
C ARG A 161 -16.21 5.08 7.83
N ARG A 162 -16.81 4.13 8.54
CA ARG A 162 -18.02 4.32 9.37
C ARG A 162 -17.70 4.98 10.71
N GLY A 163 -17.18 6.21 10.70
CA GLY A 163 -16.86 6.98 11.90
C GLY A 163 -17.56 8.33 11.97
N HIS A 164 -17.67 8.91 13.18
CA HIS A 164 -18.27 10.23 13.40
C HIS A 164 -17.57 11.36 12.64
N THR A 165 -16.25 11.24 12.43
CA THR A 165 -15.46 12.17 11.61
C THR A 165 -15.99 12.24 10.18
N GLU A 166 -16.18 11.10 9.53
CA GLU A 166 -16.71 11.04 8.17
C GLU A 166 -18.18 11.45 8.12
N ALA A 167 -18.99 11.01 9.09
CA ALA A 167 -20.40 11.36 9.18
C ALA A 167 -20.60 12.87 9.27
N THR A 168 -19.76 13.55 10.05
CA THR A 168 -19.79 15.01 10.20
C THR A 168 -19.56 15.73 8.87
N VAL A 169 -18.54 15.34 8.12
CA VAL A 169 -18.20 15.97 6.82
C VAL A 169 -19.27 15.67 5.77
N ASP A 170 -19.77 14.44 5.72
CA ASP A 170 -20.80 14.05 4.75
C ASP A 170 -22.14 14.71 5.03
N LEU A 171 -22.54 14.82 6.29
CA LEU A 171 -23.74 15.55 6.69
C LEU A 171 -23.67 17.01 6.24
N CYS A 172 -22.54 17.68 6.44
CA CYS A 172 -22.34 19.04 5.97
C CYS A 172 -22.48 19.13 4.43
N ARG A 173 -21.89 18.19 3.68
CA ARG A 173 -21.99 18.14 2.22
C ARG A 173 -23.42 17.90 1.73
N LEU A 174 -24.12 16.92 2.30
CA LEU A 174 -25.51 16.59 1.96
C LEU A 174 -26.46 17.73 2.31
N ALA A 175 -26.15 18.50 3.35
CA ALA A 175 -26.89 19.71 3.70
C ALA A 175 -26.60 20.90 2.76
N GLY A 176 -25.60 20.80 1.85
CA GLY A 176 -25.18 21.90 0.98
C GLY A 176 -24.37 22.97 1.72
N LEU A 177 -23.75 22.62 2.85
CA LEU A 177 -22.95 23.50 3.69
C LEU A 177 -21.46 23.31 3.42
N ARG A 178 -20.63 24.17 4.00
CA ARG A 178 -19.16 23.99 3.94
C ARG A 178 -18.81 22.66 4.62
N PRO A 179 -17.90 21.85 4.06
CA PRO A 179 -17.65 20.48 4.50
C PRO A 179 -16.81 20.41 5.79
N VAL A 180 -17.07 21.29 6.75
CA VAL A 180 -16.37 21.35 8.04
C VAL A 180 -17.41 21.38 9.14
N GLY A 181 -17.32 20.43 10.07
CA GLY A 181 -18.28 20.29 11.16
C GLY A 181 -17.63 20.10 12.52
N LEU A 182 -18.31 20.55 13.57
CA LEU A 182 -17.97 20.35 14.98
C LEU A 182 -18.62 19.06 15.45
N LEU A 183 -17.86 18.24 16.17
CA LEU A 183 -18.35 17.04 16.85
C LEU A 183 -17.73 16.90 18.25
N SER A 184 -18.48 16.32 19.19
CA SER A 184 -17.98 15.93 20.51
C SER A 184 -18.92 14.87 21.12
N GLU A 185 -18.32 13.89 21.77
CA GLU A 185 -18.99 12.70 22.30
C GLU A 185 -19.79 13.04 23.57
N ILE A 186 -21.05 12.59 23.63
CA ILE A 186 -21.98 12.92 24.73
C ILE A 186 -21.65 12.07 25.97
N CYS A 187 -21.55 12.73 27.13
CA CYS A 187 -21.35 12.06 28.41
C CYS A 187 -22.41 12.48 29.44
N ASP A 188 -22.68 11.60 30.41
CA ASP A 188 -23.54 11.90 31.55
C ASP A 188 -22.81 12.73 32.63
N ASP A 189 -23.55 13.18 33.64
CA ASP A 189 -23.01 13.99 34.75
C ASP A 189 -22.00 13.22 35.64
N GLN A 190 -21.92 11.89 35.48
CA GLN A 190 -20.94 11.04 36.16
C GLN A 190 -19.67 10.84 35.31
N GLY A 191 -19.67 11.32 34.06
CA GLY A 191 -18.57 11.17 33.11
C GLY A 191 -18.59 9.88 32.30
N ASN A 192 -19.68 9.09 32.34
CA ASN A 192 -19.83 7.93 31.47
C ASN A 192 -20.35 8.35 30.09
N MET A 193 -19.89 7.66 29.05
CA MET A 193 -20.38 7.89 27.69
C MET A 193 -21.82 7.42 27.53
N MET A 194 -22.67 8.28 26.95
CA MET A 194 -24.08 7.96 26.76
C MET A 194 -24.25 6.93 25.64
N ARG A 195 -24.97 5.85 25.94
CA ARG A 195 -25.37 4.80 25.00
C ARG A 195 -26.72 5.12 24.35
N PHE A 196 -27.13 4.34 23.36
CA PHE A 196 -28.28 4.60 22.51
C PHE A 196 -29.53 5.13 23.24
N ASP A 197 -30.06 4.40 24.23
CA ASP A 197 -31.28 4.80 24.95
C ASP A 197 -31.13 6.13 25.70
N ALA A 198 -29.94 6.38 26.28
CA ALA A 198 -29.63 7.63 26.97
C ALA A 198 -29.53 8.80 25.97
N CYS A 199 -28.93 8.58 24.80
CA CYS A 199 -28.88 9.55 23.71
C CYS A 199 -30.28 9.87 23.14
N VAL A 200 -31.17 8.87 23.05
CA VAL A 200 -32.58 9.08 22.67
C VAL A 200 -33.30 9.95 23.70
N ALA A 201 -33.16 9.64 24.99
CA ALA A 201 -33.75 10.45 26.06
C ALA A 201 -33.19 11.88 26.10
N PHE A 202 -31.87 12.03 25.89
CA PHE A 202 -31.20 13.32 25.79
C PHE A 202 -31.72 14.14 24.59
N GLY A 203 -31.84 13.50 23.41
CA GLY A 203 -32.41 14.13 22.22
C GLY A 203 -33.85 14.60 22.43
N GLN A 204 -34.68 13.83 23.13
CA GLN A 204 -36.04 14.26 23.51
C GLN A 204 -36.04 15.44 24.48
N GLN A 205 -35.18 15.40 25.51
CA GLN A 205 -35.09 16.45 26.53
C GLN A 205 -34.71 17.81 25.92
N PHE A 206 -33.74 17.82 25.00
CA PHE A 206 -33.22 19.05 24.39
C PHE A 206 -33.79 19.34 23.00
N ASN A 207 -34.74 18.53 22.53
CA ASN A 207 -35.34 18.61 21.21
C ASN A 207 -34.30 18.60 20.08
N ILE A 208 -33.36 17.65 20.16
CA ILE A 208 -32.27 17.45 19.19
C ILE A 208 -32.58 16.16 18.42
N PRO A 209 -32.69 16.21 17.08
CA PRO A 209 -32.97 15.02 16.29
C PRO A 209 -31.77 14.08 16.28
N ILE A 210 -32.06 12.78 16.32
CA ILE A 210 -31.09 11.69 16.42
C ILE A 210 -31.13 10.79 15.19
N THR A 211 -29.97 10.34 14.73
CA THR A 211 -29.83 9.34 13.66
C THR A 211 -28.64 8.42 13.95
N THR A 212 -28.42 7.40 13.11
CA THR A 212 -27.26 6.52 13.17
C THR A 212 -26.39 6.66 11.92
N ILE A 213 -25.11 6.29 12.01
CA ILE A 213 -24.23 6.19 10.83
C ILE A 213 -24.82 5.24 9.78
N GLU A 214 -25.41 4.12 10.19
CA GLU A 214 -26.02 3.17 9.24
C GLU A 214 -27.19 3.80 8.48
N HIS A 215 -28.04 4.60 9.15
CA HIS A 215 -29.13 5.32 8.50
C HIS A 215 -28.61 6.35 7.49
N LEU A 216 -27.50 7.02 7.79
CA LEU A 216 -26.83 7.94 6.86
C LEU A 216 -26.20 7.21 5.67
N VAL A 217 -25.60 6.03 5.89
CA VAL A 217 -25.05 5.18 4.83
C VAL A 217 -26.17 4.77 3.88
N GLN A 218 -27.31 4.31 4.38
CA GLN A 218 -28.45 3.93 3.55
C GLN A 218 -28.97 5.13 2.75
N TYR A 219 -29.15 6.28 3.39
CA TYR A 219 -29.60 7.49 2.72
C TYR A 219 -28.67 7.94 1.57
N ARG A 220 -27.34 7.86 1.78
CA ARG A 220 -26.36 8.16 0.71
C ARG A 220 -26.45 7.17 -0.45
N LYS A 221 -26.66 5.87 -0.17
CA LYS A 221 -26.87 4.86 -1.22
C LYS A 221 -28.14 5.16 -2.01
N ASP A 222 -29.25 5.48 -1.35
CA ASP A 222 -30.51 5.74 -2.05
C ASP A 222 -30.41 6.98 -2.97
N LEU A 223 -29.74 8.05 -2.52
CA LEU A 223 -29.53 9.28 -3.29
C LEU A 223 -28.63 9.11 -4.52
N GLU A 224 -27.58 8.29 -4.41
CA GLU A 224 -26.60 8.09 -5.49
C GLU A 224 -27.11 7.08 -6.56
N GLY A 225 -28.39 6.68 -6.52
CA GLY A 225 -29.02 5.86 -7.57
C GLY A 225 -28.74 4.36 -7.44
N PHE A 226 -28.40 3.88 -6.24
CA PHE A 226 -28.20 2.47 -5.95
C PHE A 226 -29.53 1.72 -5.93
N SER A 227 -30.10 1.42 -7.10
CA SER A 227 -31.27 0.54 -7.20
C SER A 227 -30.87 -0.88 -6.80
N SER A 228 -31.36 -1.30 -5.65
CA SER A 228 -31.24 -2.66 -5.11
C SER A 228 -31.97 -3.67 -5.99
N THR A 229 -31.31 -4.18 -7.03
CA THR A 229 -31.75 -5.44 -7.67
C THR A 229 -30.65 -6.46 -7.88
N LEU A 230 -29.40 -6.17 -7.54
CA LEU A 230 -28.33 -7.16 -7.49
C LEU A 230 -27.46 -6.90 -6.26
N THR A 231 -27.34 -7.93 -5.42
CA THR A 231 -26.44 -8.11 -4.25
C THR A 231 -27.00 -7.74 -2.88
N ALA A 232 -27.60 -8.73 -2.20
CA ALA A 232 -27.91 -8.74 -0.77
C ALA A 232 -26.68 -9.05 0.12
N ASP A 233 -25.46 -8.80 -0.36
CA ASP A 233 -24.24 -9.03 0.41
C ASP A 233 -23.57 -7.67 0.73
N PRO A 234 -23.58 -7.23 2.01
CA PRO A 234 -22.98 -5.98 2.47
C PRO A 234 -21.49 -5.82 2.12
N LYS A 235 -20.79 -6.94 1.82
CA LYS A 235 -19.39 -6.89 1.38
C LYS A 235 -19.24 -6.34 -0.02
N VAL A 236 -20.17 -6.56 -0.95
CA VAL A 236 -20.00 -6.15 -2.37
C VAL A 236 -20.13 -4.63 -2.53
N GLU A 237 -20.94 -3.97 -1.70
CA GLU A 237 -21.16 -2.52 -1.74
C GLU A 237 -19.92 -1.68 -1.34
N GLN A 238 -18.97 -2.27 -0.60
CA GLN A 238 -17.72 -1.60 -0.21
C GLN A 238 -16.66 -1.56 -1.33
N TRP A 239 -16.80 -2.38 -2.38
CA TRP A 239 -15.79 -2.54 -3.44
C TRP A 239 -16.29 -1.97 -4.76
N ARG A 240 -16.56 -0.65 -4.76
CA ARG A 240 -16.95 0.10 -5.96
C ARG A 240 -15.81 0.08 -6.98
N VAL A 241 -16.17 -0.06 -8.25
CA VAL A 241 -15.22 -0.03 -9.37
C VAL A 241 -15.67 1.00 -10.40
N GLU A 242 -14.73 1.71 -11.01
CA GLU A 242 -15.00 2.70 -12.05
C GLU A 242 -14.29 2.28 -13.34
N GLN A 243 -15.02 2.24 -14.47
CA GLN A 243 -14.38 2.03 -15.77
C GLN A 243 -13.72 3.33 -16.24
N VAL A 244 -12.39 3.37 -16.24
CA VAL A 244 -11.63 4.60 -16.51
C VAL A 244 -11.09 4.70 -17.93
N ALA A 245 -10.97 3.57 -18.65
CA ALA A 245 -10.44 3.54 -20.00
C ALA A 245 -10.94 2.33 -20.79
N GLN A 246 -11.00 2.45 -22.12
CA GLN A 246 -11.24 1.34 -23.03
C GLN A 246 -10.54 1.54 -24.38
N CYS A 247 -10.14 0.43 -25.02
CA CYS A 247 -9.63 0.42 -26.39
C CYS A 247 -9.85 -0.94 -27.06
N VAL A 248 -9.73 -1.00 -28.39
CA VAL A 248 -9.65 -2.26 -29.13
C VAL A 248 -8.18 -2.68 -29.20
N LEU A 249 -7.89 -3.89 -28.76
CA LEU A 249 -6.56 -4.48 -28.70
C LEU A 249 -6.48 -5.70 -29.65
N PRO A 250 -5.69 -5.63 -30.74
CA PRO A 250 -5.32 -6.82 -31.50
C PRO A 250 -4.38 -7.69 -30.66
N VAL A 251 -4.72 -8.97 -30.46
CA VAL A 251 -3.96 -9.88 -29.58
C VAL A 251 -3.31 -11.00 -30.38
N GLN A 252 -2.05 -11.29 -30.08
CA GLN A 252 -1.27 -12.38 -30.66
C GLN A 252 -0.40 -13.04 -29.56
N PHE A 253 -0.32 -14.38 -29.54
CA PHE A 253 0.64 -15.14 -28.70
C PHE A 253 1.76 -15.75 -29.55
N GLU A 254 2.66 -16.54 -28.93
CA GLU A 254 3.85 -17.15 -29.55
C GLU A 254 3.67 -17.56 -31.03
N GLU A 255 4.69 -17.26 -31.83
CA GLU A 255 4.79 -17.64 -33.26
C GLU A 255 3.59 -17.27 -34.14
N GLY A 256 3.10 -16.02 -34.07
CA GLY A 256 2.20 -15.50 -35.12
C GLY A 256 0.72 -15.87 -34.95
N LYS A 257 0.33 -16.59 -33.89
CA LYS A 257 -1.06 -16.98 -33.69
C LYS A 257 -1.92 -15.79 -33.25
N TYR A 258 -2.56 -15.15 -34.23
CA TYR A 258 -3.51 -14.07 -34.02
C TYR A 258 -4.80 -14.59 -33.35
N LEU A 259 -5.18 -13.99 -32.23
CA LEU A 259 -6.41 -14.27 -31.48
C LEU A 259 -7.45 -13.17 -31.68
N GLY A 260 -7.44 -12.49 -32.82
CA GLY A 260 -8.45 -11.50 -33.13
C GLY A 260 -8.31 -10.19 -32.35
N ASN A 261 -9.30 -9.33 -32.55
CA ASN A 261 -9.46 -8.09 -31.80
C ASN A 261 -10.28 -8.35 -30.53
N TRP A 262 -9.85 -7.74 -29.43
CA TRP A 262 -10.48 -7.77 -28.12
C TRP A 262 -10.78 -6.35 -27.66
N VAL A 263 -11.85 -6.14 -26.91
CA VAL A 263 -12.07 -4.86 -26.24
C VAL A 263 -11.42 -4.94 -24.87
N LEU A 264 -10.35 -4.17 -24.69
CA LEU A 264 -9.71 -3.99 -23.38
C LEU A 264 -10.43 -2.87 -22.65
N ARG A 265 -10.82 -3.12 -21.40
CA ARG A 265 -11.38 -2.14 -20.47
C ARG A 265 -10.58 -2.14 -19.18
N VAL A 266 -10.35 -0.96 -18.61
CA VAL A 266 -9.64 -0.81 -17.33
C VAL A 266 -10.63 -0.34 -16.28
N PHE A 267 -10.68 -1.06 -15.16
CA PHE A 267 -11.49 -0.72 -14.00
C PHE A 267 -10.59 -0.38 -12.82
N VAL A 268 -10.84 0.74 -12.17
CA VAL A 268 -10.16 1.13 -10.93
C VAL A 268 -11.06 0.78 -9.76
N SER A 269 -10.58 -0.04 -8.83
CA SER A 269 -11.24 -0.24 -7.55
C SER A 269 -11.08 1.01 -6.70
N LEU A 270 -12.19 1.53 -6.16
CA LEU A 270 -12.17 2.73 -5.33
C LEU A 270 -11.68 2.44 -3.90
N HIS A 271 -11.63 1.17 -3.50
CA HIS A 271 -11.18 0.74 -2.18
C HIS A 271 -9.65 0.73 -2.07
N ASP A 272 -8.98 -0.01 -2.96
CA ASP A 272 -7.53 -0.23 -2.95
C ASP A 272 -6.78 0.52 -4.07
N ARG A 273 -7.52 1.20 -4.96
CA ARG A 273 -6.98 1.89 -6.15
C ARG A 273 -6.29 0.96 -7.15
N CYS A 274 -6.47 -0.36 -7.04
CA CYS A 274 -5.96 -1.33 -8.00
C CYS A 274 -6.63 -1.17 -9.36
N GLN A 275 -5.84 -1.35 -10.42
CA GLN A 275 -6.28 -1.26 -11.81
C GLN A 275 -6.49 -2.66 -12.37
N HIS A 276 -7.74 -3.12 -12.40
CA HIS A 276 -8.11 -4.40 -12.98
C HIS A 276 -8.30 -4.26 -14.50
N VAL A 277 -7.85 -5.25 -15.26
CA VAL A 277 -7.97 -5.26 -16.72
C VAL A 277 -8.99 -6.30 -17.14
N VAL A 278 -9.93 -5.91 -18.00
CA VAL A 278 -10.95 -6.79 -18.56
C VAL A 278 -10.76 -6.85 -20.07
N LEU A 279 -10.52 -8.05 -20.60
CA LEU A 279 -10.52 -8.32 -22.03
C LEU A 279 -11.87 -8.95 -22.39
N VAL A 280 -12.59 -8.31 -23.30
CA VAL A 280 -13.92 -8.72 -23.75
C VAL A 280 -13.86 -9.16 -25.20
N LYS A 281 -14.47 -10.31 -25.49
CA LYS A 281 -14.71 -10.83 -26.84
C LYS A 281 -16.21 -10.92 -27.09
N GLY A 282 -16.64 -10.45 -28.26
CA GLY A 282 -18.05 -10.45 -28.65
C GLY A 282 -18.92 -9.56 -27.78
N ASP A 283 -20.22 -9.80 -27.84
CA ASP A 283 -21.24 -9.07 -27.11
C ASP A 283 -21.52 -9.71 -25.74
N LEU A 284 -21.72 -8.88 -24.71
CA LEU A 284 -22.01 -9.31 -23.34
C LEU A 284 -23.50 -9.24 -22.99
N ASP A 285 -24.36 -8.79 -23.91
CA ASP A 285 -25.79 -8.63 -23.65
C ASP A 285 -26.44 -9.89 -23.05
N GLY A 286 -27.19 -9.67 -21.97
CA GLY A 286 -27.68 -10.72 -21.08
C GLY A 286 -28.76 -11.63 -21.66
N GLU A 287 -29.33 -11.28 -22.82
CA GLU A 287 -30.32 -12.12 -23.53
C GLU A 287 -29.67 -13.26 -24.32
N SER A 288 -28.36 -13.19 -24.59
CA SER A 288 -27.60 -14.13 -25.42
C SER A 288 -27.05 -15.35 -24.66
N GLY A 289 -27.46 -15.57 -23.39
CA GLY A 289 -27.03 -16.70 -22.56
C GLY A 289 -25.77 -16.45 -21.70
N PRO A 290 -25.17 -17.47 -21.07
CA PRO A 290 -24.04 -17.32 -20.14
C PRO A 290 -22.75 -16.88 -20.84
N VAL A 291 -21.95 -16.05 -20.18
CA VAL A 291 -20.68 -15.52 -20.70
C VAL A 291 -19.52 -16.44 -20.28
N LEU A 292 -18.75 -16.96 -21.24
CA LEU A 292 -17.54 -17.74 -20.94
C LEU A 292 -16.50 -16.84 -20.27
N THR A 293 -16.18 -17.10 -19.00
CA THR A 293 -15.45 -16.15 -18.15
C THR A 293 -14.24 -16.78 -17.51
N ARG A 294 -13.09 -16.12 -17.61
CA ARG A 294 -11.85 -16.46 -16.90
C ARG A 294 -11.51 -15.35 -15.91
N ILE A 295 -11.46 -15.69 -14.63
CA ILE A 295 -10.85 -14.82 -13.61
C ILE A 295 -9.38 -15.19 -13.48
N HIS A 296 -8.51 -14.34 -14.00
CA HIS A 296 -7.07 -14.54 -14.01
C HIS A 296 -6.41 -13.70 -12.93
N SER A 297 -5.70 -14.35 -12.01
CA SER A 297 -4.98 -13.66 -10.94
C SER A 297 -3.67 -13.11 -11.49
N GLU A 298 -3.32 -11.87 -11.13
CA GLU A 298 -2.03 -11.28 -11.50
C GLU A 298 -0.84 -12.18 -11.15
N CYS A 299 0.08 -12.30 -12.11
CA CYS A 299 1.32 -13.05 -11.96
C CYS A 299 2.35 -12.52 -12.96
N PHE A 300 3.17 -11.57 -12.51
CA PHE A 300 4.23 -10.95 -13.31
C PHE A 300 5.24 -12.00 -13.82
N THR A 301 5.72 -12.87 -12.93
CA THR A 301 6.74 -13.87 -13.31
C THR A 301 6.24 -14.86 -14.35
N GLY A 302 4.97 -15.29 -14.26
CA GLY A 302 4.40 -16.28 -15.18
C GLY A 302 3.84 -15.68 -16.46
N ASN A 303 3.14 -14.53 -16.36
CA ASN A 303 2.47 -13.93 -17.50
C ASN A 303 3.37 -13.00 -18.32
N THR A 304 4.30 -12.30 -17.68
CA THR A 304 5.17 -11.32 -18.36
C THR A 304 6.52 -11.93 -18.73
N LEU A 305 7.14 -12.69 -17.83
CA LEU A 305 8.49 -13.24 -18.03
C LEU A 305 8.50 -14.69 -18.53
N GLY A 306 7.34 -15.35 -18.65
CA GLY A 306 7.25 -16.74 -19.10
C GLY A 306 7.87 -17.75 -18.13
N SER A 307 7.88 -17.47 -16.82
CA SER A 307 8.48 -18.38 -15.83
C SER A 307 7.85 -19.77 -15.87
N MET A 308 8.70 -20.79 -16.05
CA MET A 308 8.28 -22.19 -16.06
C MET A 308 7.96 -22.77 -14.68
N ARG A 309 8.25 -22.03 -13.59
CA ARG A 309 7.97 -22.44 -12.19
C ARG A 309 6.48 -22.39 -11.81
N CYS A 310 5.64 -21.80 -12.65
CA CYS A 310 4.20 -21.80 -12.49
C CYS A 310 3.51 -22.07 -13.83
N ASP A 311 2.19 -22.25 -13.81
CA ASP A 311 1.38 -22.49 -15.00
C ASP A 311 0.51 -21.27 -15.39
N CYS A 312 0.73 -20.11 -14.77
CA CYS A 312 -0.10 -18.92 -14.98
C CYS A 312 -0.06 -18.39 -16.42
N GLY A 313 1.11 -18.38 -17.06
CA GLY A 313 1.29 -17.98 -18.47
C GLY A 313 0.46 -18.87 -19.41
N PRO A 314 0.75 -20.18 -19.47
CA PRO A 314 0.00 -21.14 -20.29
C PRO A 314 -1.51 -21.14 -20.04
N GLN A 315 -1.94 -20.98 -18.78
CA GLN A 315 -3.36 -20.89 -18.45
C GLN A 315 -4.03 -19.65 -19.05
N LEU A 316 -3.38 -18.49 -19.01
CA LEU A 316 -3.92 -17.26 -19.59
C LEU A 316 -4.13 -17.43 -21.10
N GLN A 317 -3.08 -17.87 -21.80
CA GLN A 317 -3.12 -18.11 -23.24
C GLN A 317 -4.23 -19.10 -23.59
N LYS A 318 -4.30 -20.25 -22.90
CA LYS A 318 -5.29 -21.28 -23.19
C LYS A 318 -6.73 -20.80 -22.95
N SER A 319 -6.96 -20.00 -21.92
CA SER A 319 -8.28 -19.42 -21.65
C SER A 319 -8.71 -18.42 -22.72
N MET A 320 -7.78 -17.61 -23.23
CA MET A 320 -8.05 -16.69 -24.34
C MET A 320 -8.35 -17.44 -25.64
N GLU A 321 -7.65 -18.54 -25.93
CA GLU A 321 -7.97 -19.41 -27.08
C GLU A 321 -9.37 -20.01 -26.99
N MET A 322 -9.78 -20.46 -25.80
CA MET A 322 -11.12 -21.01 -25.58
C MET A 322 -12.20 -19.97 -25.84
N ILE A 323 -12.02 -18.75 -25.32
CA ILE A 323 -12.97 -17.65 -25.50
C ILE A 323 -12.97 -17.15 -26.94
N GLU A 324 -11.82 -17.08 -27.61
CA GLU A 324 -11.74 -16.72 -29.02
C GLU A 324 -12.54 -17.70 -29.88
N LYS A 325 -12.41 -19.00 -29.61
CA LYS A 325 -13.16 -20.05 -30.31
C LYS A 325 -14.67 -19.96 -30.05
N GLU A 326 -15.07 -19.60 -28.83
CA GLU A 326 -16.48 -19.38 -28.47
C GLU A 326 -17.03 -18.09 -29.12
N GLY A 327 -16.16 -17.12 -29.43
CA GLY A 327 -16.53 -15.81 -30.00
C GLY A 327 -17.17 -14.84 -29.01
N ARG A 328 -17.42 -15.30 -27.78
CA ARG A 328 -18.07 -14.53 -26.70
C ARG A 328 -17.48 -14.88 -25.35
N GLY A 329 -16.93 -13.89 -24.63
CA GLY A 329 -16.42 -14.13 -23.28
C GLY A 329 -15.58 -13.01 -22.70
N ILE A 330 -15.11 -13.25 -21.47
CA ILE A 330 -14.35 -12.29 -20.67
C ILE A 330 -13.11 -12.96 -20.10
N VAL A 331 -11.96 -12.30 -20.21
CA VAL A 331 -10.80 -12.55 -19.33
C VAL A 331 -10.62 -11.35 -18.42
N LEU A 332 -10.79 -11.56 -17.11
CA LEU A 332 -10.60 -10.52 -16.11
C LEU A 332 -9.29 -10.76 -15.37
N TYR A 333 -8.31 -9.89 -15.61
CA TYR A 333 -7.00 -9.87 -14.97
C TYR A 333 -7.06 -9.04 -13.69
N VAL A 334 -7.03 -9.71 -12.54
CA VAL A 334 -7.18 -9.11 -11.21
C VAL A 334 -5.82 -8.66 -10.69
N ALA A 335 -5.54 -7.36 -10.77
CA ALA A 335 -4.42 -6.72 -10.09
C ALA A 335 -4.49 -6.87 -8.56
N GLY A 336 -3.33 -6.87 -7.90
CA GLY A 336 -3.21 -7.06 -6.45
C GLY A 336 -3.13 -8.54 -6.03
N HIS A 337 -3.33 -9.48 -6.96
CA HIS A 337 -3.29 -10.93 -6.67
C HIS A 337 -1.90 -11.56 -6.74
N GLU A 338 -0.86 -10.79 -7.04
CA GLU A 338 0.50 -11.31 -7.15
C GLU A 338 0.94 -12.02 -5.86
N GLY A 339 1.54 -13.20 -6.03
CA GLY A 339 2.00 -14.03 -4.91
C GLY A 339 0.89 -14.59 -4.02
N ARG A 340 -0.38 -14.59 -4.48
CA ARG A 340 -1.58 -14.83 -3.65
C ARG A 340 -1.93 -13.65 -2.73
N GLY A 341 -1.68 -12.43 -3.19
CA GLY A 341 -2.01 -11.20 -2.46
C GLY A 341 -0.89 -10.67 -1.57
N ILE A 342 0.24 -11.37 -1.45
CA ILE A 342 1.41 -10.90 -0.67
C ILE A 342 2.32 -9.94 -1.47
N GLY A 343 2.08 -9.79 -2.77
CA GLY A 343 2.86 -8.96 -3.67
C GLY A 343 4.16 -9.60 -4.16
N LEU A 344 4.76 -9.00 -5.21
CA LEU A 344 5.92 -9.56 -5.91
C LEU A 344 7.14 -9.74 -4.99
N ILE A 345 7.44 -8.76 -4.14
CA ILE A 345 8.60 -8.81 -3.24
C ILE A 345 8.55 -10.06 -2.35
N ASN A 346 7.41 -10.30 -1.70
CA ASN A 346 7.25 -11.42 -0.79
C ASN A 346 7.13 -12.75 -1.54
N LYS A 347 6.57 -12.76 -2.75
CA LYS A 347 6.64 -13.93 -3.64
C LYS A 347 8.08 -14.35 -3.95
N ILE A 348 8.97 -13.40 -4.25
CA ILE A 348 10.38 -13.71 -4.51
C ILE A 348 11.09 -14.20 -3.24
N LYS A 349 10.79 -13.63 -2.07
CA LYS A 349 11.26 -14.17 -0.79
C LYS A 349 10.75 -15.60 -0.55
N ALA A 350 9.49 -15.88 -0.86
CA ALA A 350 8.90 -17.21 -0.72
C ALA A 350 9.57 -18.22 -1.68
N TYR A 351 9.89 -17.81 -2.92
CA TYR A 351 10.69 -18.64 -3.85
C TYR A 351 12.09 -18.93 -3.31
N HIS A 352 12.73 -17.97 -2.65
CA HIS A 352 14.03 -18.18 -2.04
C HIS A 352 13.96 -19.21 -0.90
N LEU A 353 12.97 -19.07 0.00
CA LEU A 353 12.74 -20.00 1.11
C LEU A 353 12.37 -21.40 0.62
N GLN A 354 11.52 -21.52 -0.41
CA GLN A 354 11.20 -22.81 -1.05
C GLN A 354 12.46 -23.50 -1.60
N THR A 355 13.44 -22.73 -2.06
CA THR A 355 14.69 -23.27 -2.62
C THR A 355 15.70 -23.64 -1.53
N GLN A 356 15.65 -23.01 -0.34
CA GLN A 356 16.61 -23.21 0.74
C GLN A 356 16.14 -24.19 1.83
N ASP A 357 14.86 -24.13 2.21
CA ASP A 357 14.33 -24.80 3.40
C ASP A 357 13.42 -26.00 3.07
N LEU A 358 13.30 -26.38 1.79
CA LEU A 358 12.45 -27.48 1.29
C LEU A 358 10.98 -27.39 1.74
N ILE A 359 10.48 -26.17 1.97
CA ILE A 359 9.10 -25.90 2.37
C ILE A 359 8.23 -25.56 1.14
N ASP A 360 6.96 -25.95 1.18
CA ASP A 360 6.03 -25.65 0.08
C ASP A 360 5.66 -24.16 0.02
N THR A 361 4.98 -23.74 -1.05
CA THR A 361 4.60 -22.33 -1.24
C THR A 361 3.73 -21.76 -0.13
N TYR A 362 2.91 -22.58 0.53
CA TYR A 362 2.05 -22.12 1.60
C TYR A 362 2.83 -21.98 2.91
N GLN A 363 3.69 -22.95 3.20
CA GLN A 363 4.60 -22.91 4.34
C GLN A 363 5.56 -21.73 4.24
N ALA A 364 6.05 -21.42 3.04
CA ALA A 364 6.88 -20.24 2.79
C ALA A 364 6.13 -18.93 3.06
N ASN A 365 4.84 -18.84 2.73
CA ASN A 365 4.02 -17.67 3.03
C ASN A 365 3.80 -17.51 4.55
N CYS A 366 3.48 -18.60 5.24
CA CYS A 366 3.32 -18.62 6.70
C CYS A 366 4.64 -18.29 7.42
N ALA A 367 5.78 -18.81 6.94
CA ALA A 367 7.11 -18.51 7.47
C ALA A 367 7.49 -17.04 7.29
N LEU A 368 6.93 -16.37 6.28
CA LEU A 368 7.07 -14.93 6.07
C LEU A 368 6.04 -14.09 6.87
N GLY A 369 5.20 -14.73 7.69
CA GLY A 369 4.20 -14.07 8.54
C GLY A 369 2.90 -13.70 7.83
N PHE A 370 2.63 -14.25 6.64
CA PHE A 370 1.40 -13.99 5.88
C PHE A 370 0.40 -15.14 5.97
N PRO A 371 -0.91 -14.88 5.86
CA PRO A 371 -1.92 -15.91 5.62
C PRO A 371 -1.62 -16.73 4.35
N GLU A 372 -2.13 -17.96 4.30
CA GLU A 372 -1.93 -18.88 3.17
C GLU A 372 -2.39 -18.30 1.82
N ASP A 373 -3.47 -17.52 1.83
CA ASP A 373 -4.02 -16.83 0.67
C ASP A 373 -4.73 -15.55 1.12
N MET A 374 -4.38 -14.41 0.50
CA MET A 374 -4.98 -13.10 0.79
C MET A 374 -5.75 -12.54 -0.42
N ARG A 375 -6.03 -13.36 -1.44
CA ARG A 375 -6.73 -12.89 -2.63
C ARG A 375 -8.19 -12.59 -2.31
N ASP A 376 -8.65 -11.43 -2.78
CA ASP A 376 -10.04 -10.99 -2.67
C ASP A 376 -10.69 -10.94 -4.07
N TYR A 377 -11.89 -11.48 -4.19
CA TYR A 377 -12.62 -11.50 -5.46
C TYR A 377 -13.81 -10.54 -5.47
N THR A 378 -13.91 -9.63 -4.50
CA THR A 378 -15.08 -8.76 -4.37
C THR A 378 -15.15 -7.74 -5.50
N SER A 379 -14.01 -7.12 -5.88
CA SER A 379 -13.92 -6.26 -7.07
C SER A 379 -14.32 -6.99 -8.37
N VAL A 380 -14.15 -8.32 -8.45
CA VAL A 380 -14.57 -9.12 -9.62
C VAL A 380 -16.09 -9.13 -9.76
N LEU A 381 -16.82 -9.31 -8.64
CA LEU A 381 -18.28 -9.27 -8.63
C LEU A 381 -18.79 -7.91 -9.09
N SER A 382 -18.21 -6.82 -8.58
CA SER A 382 -18.57 -5.45 -8.95
C SER A 382 -18.31 -5.16 -10.43
N ILE A 383 -17.19 -5.62 -10.98
CA ILE A 383 -16.88 -5.48 -12.41
C ILE A 383 -17.89 -6.25 -13.26
N LEU A 384 -18.15 -7.52 -12.95
CA LEU A 384 -19.10 -8.33 -13.70
C LEU A 384 -20.53 -7.74 -13.66
N GLY A 385 -20.94 -7.22 -12.50
CA GLY A 385 -22.20 -6.49 -12.36
C GLY A 385 -22.26 -5.22 -13.22
N THR A 386 -21.19 -4.43 -13.22
CA THR A 386 -21.09 -3.20 -14.06
C THR A 386 -21.12 -3.52 -15.55
N LEU A 387 -20.57 -4.67 -15.95
CA LEU A 387 -20.63 -5.16 -17.33
C LEU A 387 -22.00 -5.78 -17.70
N GLY A 388 -22.95 -5.84 -16.77
CA GLY A 388 -24.28 -6.41 -17.00
C GLY A 388 -24.30 -7.94 -17.08
N VAL A 389 -23.25 -8.62 -16.63
CA VAL A 389 -23.13 -10.08 -16.74
C VAL A 389 -23.96 -10.76 -15.66
N LYS A 390 -24.99 -11.51 -16.08
CA LYS A 390 -25.93 -12.20 -15.18
C LYS A 390 -25.56 -13.65 -14.87
N GLN A 391 -24.96 -14.35 -15.84
CA GLN A 391 -24.56 -15.76 -15.71
C GLN A 391 -23.24 -16.00 -16.45
N ILE A 392 -22.39 -16.87 -15.88
CA ILE A 392 -21.08 -17.21 -16.44
C ILE A 392 -20.88 -18.72 -16.56
N ASP A 393 -20.14 -19.11 -17.59
CA ASP A 393 -19.42 -20.40 -17.64
C ASP A 393 -17.99 -20.13 -17.16
N LEU A 394 -17.64 -20.56 -15.95
CA LEU A 394 -16.38 -20.19 -15.30
C LEU A 394 -15.23 -21.14 -15.68
N ILE A 395 -14.16 -20.60 -16.26
CA ILE A 395 -12.93 -21.33 -16.57
C ILE A 395 -12.01 -21.38 -15.34
N THR A 396 -12.13 -22.42 -14.50
CA THR A 396 -11.35 -22.54 -13.26
C THR A 396 -11.11 -23.99 -12.83
N ASN A 397 -9.98 -24.22 -12.16
CA ASN A 397 -9.75 -25.39 -11.31
C ASN A 397 -9.62 -24.98 -9.82
N ASN A 398 -9.84 -23.70 -9.49
CA ASN A 398 -9.71 -23.19 -8.13
C ASN A 398 -11.09 -23.19 -7.45
N PRO A 399 -11.30 -24.01 -6.39
CA PRO A 399 -12.56 -24.02 -5.64
C PRO A 399 -12.90 -22.67 -5.00
N GLU A 400 -11.90 -21.86 -4.59
CA GLU A 400 -12.16 -20.53 -3.99
C GLU A 400 -12.83 -19.57 -4.98
N LYS A 401 -12.41 -19.62 -6.25
CA LYS A 401 -13.02 -18.80 -7.31
C LYS A 401 -14.45 -19.24 -7.60
N LEU A 402 -14.69 -20.55 -7.54
CA LEU A 402 -16.03 -21.10 -7.70
C LEU A 402 -16.93 -20.66 -6.55
N GLU A 403 -16.46 -20.76 -5.30
CA GLU A 403 -17.22 -20.33 -4.13
C GLU A 403 -17.53 -18.83 -4.17
N ALA A 404 -16.55 -17.99 -4.50
CA ALA A 404 -16.72 -16.54 -4.60
C ALA A 404 -17.73 -16.12 -5.69
N LEU A 405 -17.85 -16.89 -6.77
CA LEU A 405 -18.69 -16.59 -7.93
C LEU A 405 -19.89 -17.53 -8.08
N LYS A 406 -20.21 -18.30 -7.04
CA LYS A 406 -21.21 -19.38 -7.11
C LYS A 406 -22.58 -18.92 -7.59
N HIS A 407 -22.97 -17.69 -7.23
CA HIS A 407 -24.26 -17.11 -7.58
C HIS A 407 -24.37 -16.71 -9.06
N LEU A 408 -23.25 -16.47 -9.74
CA LEU A 408 -23.20 -16.16 -11.17
C LEU A 408 -22.85 -17.40 -12.01
N THR A 409 -22.21 -18.40 -11.40
CA THR A 409 -21.65 -19.55 -12.13
C THR A 409 -22.73 -20.56 -12.48
N ARG A 410 -23.00 -20.70 -13.78
CA ARG A 410 -23.89 -21.73 -14.32
C ARG A 410 -23.16 -23.08 -14.47
N SER A 411 -21.95 -23.03 -15.02
CA SER A 411 -21.14 -24.23 -15.27
C SER A 411 -19.66 -23.94 -15.08
N VAL A 412 -18.87 -24.98 -14.83
CA VAL A 412 -17.41 -24.88 -14.68
C VAL A 412 -16.73 -25.60 -15.83
N ARG A 413 -15.82 -24.91 -16.52
CA ARG A 413 -14.96 -25.50 -17.55
C ARG A 413 -13.54 -25.66 -16.97
N PRO A 414 -13.07 -26.89 -16.72
CA PRO A 414 -11.72 -27.10 -16.18
C PRO A 414 -10.65 -26.69 -17.20
N LEU A 415 -9.52 -26.22 -16.70
CA LEU A 415 -8.40 -25.72 -17.50
C LEU A 415 -7.12 -26.48 -17.17
N VAL A 416 -6.78 -27.50 -17.95
CA VAL A 416 -5.58 -28.30 -17.71
C VAL A 416 -4.47 -27.87 -18.65
N CYS A 417 -3.33 -27.47 -18.08
CA CYS A 417 -2.08 -27.27 -18.80
C CYS A 417 -1.12 -28.42 -18.44
N PRO A 418 -0.36 -28.97 -19.40
CA PRO A 418 0.63 -30.01 -19.11
C PRO A 418 1.70 -29.49 -18.13
N PRO A 419 2.09 -30.26 -17.10
CA PRO A 419 3.21 -29.91 -16.24
C PRO A 419 4.51 -29.95 -17.04
N ASN A 420 5.49 -29.14 -16.61
CA ASN A 420 6.86 -29.17 -17.11
C ASN A 420 7.82 -29.56 -15.97
N GLU A 421 9.10 -29.75 -16.30
CA GLU A 421 10.14 -30.18 -15.35
C GLU A 421 10.31 -29.24 -14.15
N HIS A 422 9.99 -27.94 -14.29
CA HIS A 422 10.18 -26.93 -13.26
C HIS A 422 8.96 -26.66 -12.37
N ASN A 423 7.77 -27.14 -12.74
CA ASN A 423 6.54 -26.91 -11.98
C ASN A 423 5.77 -28.18 -11.60
N LYS A 424 6.28 -29.37 -11.95
CA LYS A 424 5.63 -30.64 -11.64
C LYS A 424 5.29 -30.78 -10.15
N GLU A 425 6.28 -30.61 -9.27
CA GLU A 425 6.10 -30.69 -7.81
C GLU A 425 5.12 -29.61 -7.28
N TYR A 426 5.25 -28.38 -7.78
CA TYR A 426 4.32 -27.29 -7.44
C TYR A 426 2.87 -27.62 -7.82
N LEU A 427 2.64 -28.17 -9.01
CA LEU A 427 1.31 -28.54 -9.49
C LEU A 427 0.75 -29.75 -8.74
N GLU A 428 1.58 -30.71 -8.35
CA GLU A 428 1.19 -31.84 -7.51
C GLU A 428 0.79 -31.40 -6.10
N ALA A 429 1.60 -30.56 -5.45
CA ALA A 429 1.27 -29.97 -4.15
C ALA A 429 -0.03 -29.15 -4.20
N LYS A 430 -0.22 -28.37 -5.27
CA LYS A 430 -1.45 -27.60 -5.51
C LYS A 430 -2.67 -28.51 -5.69
N LYS A 431 -2.55 -29.59 -6.47
CA LYS A 431 -3.63 -30.57 -6.67
C LYS A 431 -4.04 -31.26 -5.36
N ARG A 432 -3.07 -31.71 -4.56
CA ARG A 432 -3.31 -32.37 -3.27
C ARG A 432 -4.11 -31.48 -2.31
N LYS A 433 -3.66 -30.24 -2.07
CA LYS A 433 -4.39 -29.28 -1.23
C LYS A 433 -5.77 -28.91 -1.79
N GLN A 434 -5.92 -28.87 -3.12
CA GLN A 434 -7.23 -28.62 -3.74
C GLN A 434 -8.19 -29.80 -3.52
N ALA A 435 -7.71 -31.04 -3.61
CA ALA A 435 -8.52 -32.23 -3.34
C ALA A 435 -8.95 -32.32 -1.86
N GLU A 436 -8.05 -31.99 -0.92
CA GLU A 436 -8.36 -31.93 0.52
C GLU A 436 -9.47 -30.92 0.85
N ARG A 437 -9.47 -29.75 0.20
CA ARG A 437 -10.53 -28.74 0.34
C ARG A 437 -11.83 -29.08 -0.39
N ILE A 438 -11.80 -29.97 -1.38
CA ILE A 438 -13.01 -30.42 -2.07
C ILE A 438 -13.76 -31.45 -1.21
N GLN A 439 -13.09 -32.25 -0.37
CA GLN A 439 -13.77 -33.18 0.55
C GLN A 439 -14.67 -32.50 1.60
N THR A 440 -14.41 -31.23 1.94
CA THR A 440 -15.23 -30.45 2.88
C THR A 440 -16.40 -29.72 2.22
N LEU A 441 -16.48 -29.69 0.89
CA LEU A 441 -17.56 -29.07 0.11
C LEU A 441 -18.33 -30.20 -0.60
N ASN A 442 -19.58 -30.42 -0.21
CA ASN A 442 -20.41 -31.56 -0.60
C ASN A 442 -20.80 -31.54 -2.10
N VAL A 443 -19.84 -31.74 -3.01
CA VAL A 443 -20.04 -31.84 -4.46
C VAL A 443 -19.33 -33.10 -4.96
N PRO A 444 -20.02 -34.02 -5.68
CA PRO A 444 -19.45 -35.32 -6.01
C PRO A 444 -18.38 -35.20 -7.09
N VAL A 445 -17.16 -35.64 -6.79
CA VAL A 445 -16.11 -35.86 -7.79
C VAL A 445 -15.53 -37.26 -7.58
N ALA A 446 -15.53 -38.07 -8.64
CA ALA A 446 -15.00 -39.42 -8.64
C ALA A 446 -13.47 -39.42 -8.55
N VAL A 447 -12.91 -40.24 -7.64
CA VAL A 447 -11.47 -40.38 -7.42
C VAL A 447 -11.04 -41.82 -7.70
N THR A 448 -9.97 -41.99 -8.47
CA THR A 448 -9.24 -43.26 -8.62
C THR A 448 -7.86 -43.17 -7.94
N ALA A 449 -7.44 -44.29 -7.34
CA ALA A 449 -6.35 -44.38 -6.37
C ALA A 449 -4.93 -44.46 -7.01
N PRO A 450 -3.87 -44.04 -6.28
CA PRO A 450 -2.48 -44.05 -6.76
C PRO A 450 -1.69 -45.29 -6.31
N GLN A 451 -0.62 -45.62 -7.04
CA GLN A 451 0.43 -46.56 -6.65
C GLN A 451 1.76 -45.82 -6.43
N GLU A 452 2.53 -46.28 -5.44
CA GLU A 452 3.79 -45.70 -4.96
C GLU A 452 5.02 -46.23 -5.72
N GLU A 453 6.06 -45.39 -5.83
CA GLU A 453 7.46 -45.78 -6.07
C GLU A 453 8.42 -44.63 -5.63
N PRO A 454 9.77 -44.80 -5.58
CA PRO A 454 10.56 -44.69 -4.36
C PRO A 454 11.48 -43.44 -4.22
N SER A 455 12.17 -43.35 -3.07
CA SER A 455 12.94 -42.21 -2.53
C SER A 455 14.19 -41.76 -3.33
N ALA A 456 14.41 -40.45 -3.34
CA ALA A 456 15.50 -39.72 -4.01
C ALA A 456 16.84 -39.64 -3.24
N PRO A 457 17.98 -39.39 -3.91
CA PRO A 457 19.28 -39.13 -3.28
C PRO A 457 19.65 -37.63 -3.14
N ASP A 458 20.59 -37.35 -2.23
CA ASP A 458 21.02 -36.03 -1.70
C ASP A 458 21.67 -35.04 -2.70
N MET A 459 21.48 -33.73 -2.43
CA MET A 459 22.01 -32.57 -3.19
C MET A 459 23.40 -32.06 -2.71
N LEU A 460 24.19 -31.54 -3.66
CA LEU A 460 25.50 -30.89 -3.48
C LEU A 460 25.43 -29.33 -3.62
N PRO A 461 26.39 -28.55 -3.08
CA PRO A 461 26.30 -27.08 -2.96
C PRO A 461 26.80 -26.29 -4.19
N LEU A 462 26.16 -25.12 -4.42
CA LEU A 462 26.42 -24.15 -5.52
C LEU A 462 27.71 -23.31 -5.32
N LYS A 463 28.53 -23.17 -6.38
CA LYS A 463 29.67 -22.23 -6.48
C LYS A 463 29.21 -20.85 -7.01
N SER A 464 29.75 -19.75 -6.47
CA SER A 464 29.41 -18.36 -6.85
C SER A 464 30.02 -17.92 -8.19
N THR A 465 29.25 -17.18 -9.00
CA THR A 465 29.55 -16.78 -10.39
C THR A 465 29.99 -15.31 -10.55
N LEU A 466 30.53 -14.67 -9.51
CA LEU A 466 30.95 -13.25 -9.56
C LEU A 466 32.22 -13.07 -10.41
N ASN A 467 32.24 -12.07 -11.29
CA ASN A 467 33.39 -11.76 -12.14
C ASN A 467 34.33 -10.80 -11.40
N ILE A 468 35.30 -11.35 -10.69
CA ILE A 468 36.25 -10.61 -9.86
C ILE A 468 37.36 -10.03 -10.77
N PRO A 469 37.79 -8.77 -10.57
CA PRO A 469 38.90 -8.21 -11.33
C PRO A 469 40.14 -9.10 -11.24
N SER A 470 40.93 -9.14 -12.33
CA SER A 470 42.20 -9.87 -12.33
C SER A 470 43.12 -9.38 -11.20
N PRO A 471 43.99 -10.24 -10.64
CA PRO A 471 44.89 -9.84 -9.55
C PRO A 471 45.72 -8.59 -9.85
N GLU A 472 46.10 -8.36 -11.11
CA GLU A 472 46.82 -7.15 -11.51
C GLU A 472 45.97 -5.89 -11.42
N VAL A 473 44.68 -5.96 -11.80
CA VAL A 473 43.76 -4.84 -11.62
C VAL A 473 43.49 -4.62 -10.14
N ALA A 474 43.28 -5.68 -9.35
CA ALA A 474 43.02 -5.62 -7.92
C ALA A 474 44.14 -4.90 -7.14
N LYS A 475 45.41 -5.12 -7.50
CA LYS A 475 46.57 -4.41 -6.90
C LYS A 475 46.49 -2.88 -7.05
N THR A 476 45.78 -2.39 -8.06
CA THR A 476 45.66 -0.96 -8.35
C THR A 476 44.44 -0.29 -7.70
N LEU A 477 43.54 -1.07 -7.08
CA LEU A 477 42.31 -0.56 -6.48
C LEU A 477 42.61 0.03 -5.09
N ARG A 478 41.98 1.17 -4.79
CA ARG A 478 42.00 1.84 -3.49
C ARG A 478 40.64 1.69 -2.82
N ILE A 479 40.57 1.04 -1.67
CA ILE A 479 39.32 0.68 -1.02
C ILE A 479 39.24 1.36 0.34
N GLY A 480 38.19 2.15 0.54
CA GLY A 480 37.85 2.70 1.85
C GLY A 480 37.01 1.71 2.65
N ILE A 481 37.26 1.56 3.94
CA ILE A 481 36.39 0.85 4.88
C ILE A 481 36.04 1.81 6.01
N ILE A 482 34.76 1.99 6.26
CA ILE A 482 34.24 2.80 7.35
C ILE A 482 33.47 1.88 8.29
N SER A 483 33.90 1.78 9.54
CA SER A 483 33.27 0.93 10.56
C SER A 483 32.66 1.75 11.69
N THR A 484 31.68 1.20 12.40
CA THR A 484 31.12 1.80 13.61
C THR A 484 31.89 1.41 14.86
N SER A 485 31.97 2.31 15.85
CA SER A 485 32.56 2.04 17.17
C SER A 485 31.59 1.32 18.10
N TRP A 486 30.29 1.55 17.93
CA TRP A 486 29.25 0.82 18.64
C TRP A 486 29.22 -0.66 18.19
N ASN A 487 28.99 -1.55 19.15
CA ASN A 487 29.06 -3.02 18.96
C ASN A 487 30.44 -3.51 18.46
N LYS A 488 31.52 -2.85 18.90
CA LYS A 488 32.90 -3.12 18.45
C LYS A 488 33.27 -4.61 18.48
N GLN A 489 32.85 -5.34 19.51
CA GLN A 489 33.11 -6.77 19.66
C GLN A 489 32.58 -7.64 18.50
N LEU A 490 31.58 -7.16 17.76
CA LEU A 490 31.04 -7.82 16.58
C LEU A 490 31.55 -7.20 15.27
N VAL A 491 31.76 -5.88 15.25
CA VAL A 491 32.20 -5.15 14.05
C VAL A 491 33.68 -5.38 13.74
N GLU A 492 34.54 -5.47 14.75
CA GLU A 492 35.99 -5.60 14.59
C GLU A 492 36.39 -6.93 13.91
N PRO A 493 35.84 -8.11 14.30
CA PRO A 493 36.07 -9.35 13.55
C PRO A 493 35.67 -9.27 12.07
N MET A 494 34.54 -8.61 11.77
CA MET A 494 34.05 -8.44 10.40
C MET A 494 34.95 -7.50 9.59
N LEU A 495 35.47 -6.44 10.22
CA LEU A 495 36.46 -5.53 9.62
C LEU A 495 37.76 -6.29 9.28
N GLU A 496 38.28 -7.08 10.21
CA GLU A 496 39.47 -7.90 10.00
C GLU A 496 39.28 -8.89 8.85
N ASP A 497 38.13 -9.55 8.78
CA ASP A 497 37.78 -10.49 7.70
C ASP A 497 37.65 -9.78 6.34
N CYS A 498 37.12 -8.55 6.31
CA CYS A 498 37.11 -7.72 5.10
C CYS A 498 38.53 -7.40 4.62
N VAL A 499 39.40 -6.96 5.53
CA VAL A 499 40.80 -6.62 5.21
C VAL A 499 41.54 -7.87 4.72
N LYS A 500 41.37 -9.01 5.40
CA LYS A 500 41.96 -10.29 5.02
C LYS A 500 41.50 -10.72 3.63
N THR A 501 40.20 -10.65 3.35
CA THR A 501 39.64 -11.02 2.04
C THR A 501 40.15 -10.08 0.93
N LEU A 502 40.24 -8.78 1.18
CA LEU A 502 40.80 -7.81 0.22
C LEU A 502 42.25 -8.14 -0.14
N CYS A 503 43.07 -8.48 0.86
CA CYS A 503 44.47 -8.87 0.63
C CYS A 503 44.56 -10.19 -0.15
N GLN A 504 43.71 -11.17 0.18
CA GLN A 504 43.64 -12.45 -0.54
C GLN A 504 43.21 -12.28 -2.00
N ALA A 505 42.35 -11.29 -2.28
CA ALA A 505 41.94 -10.94 -3.63
C ALA A 505 42.98 -10.09 -4.40
N GLY A 506 44.11 -9.74 -3.78
CA GLY A 506 45.23 -9.06 -4.42
C GLY A 506 45.31 -7.55 -4.23
N VAL A 507 44.45 -6.94 -3.41
CA VAL A 507 44.55 -5.50 -3.07
C VAL A 507 45.76 -5.27 -2.16
N ARG A 508 46.58 -4.26 -2.46
CA ARG A 508 47.73 -3.90 -1.62
C ARG A 508 47.26 -3.31 -0.29
N LYS A 509 47.88 -3.73 0.82
CA LYS A 509 47.51 -3.27 2.16
C LYS A 509 47.58 -1.73 2.31
N GLU A 510 48.53 -1.09 1.65
CA GLU A 510 48.69 0.38 1.60
C GLU A 510 47.55 1.12 0.87
N HIS A 511 46.73 0.40 0.11
CA HIS A 511 45.56 0.94 -0.60
C HIS A 511 44.24 0.70 0.14
N ILE A 512 44.29 0.10 1.34
CA ILE A 512 43.11 -0.10 2.17
C ILE A 512 43.11 0.97 3.26
N PHE A 513 42.14 1.88 3.21
CA PHE A 513 41.99 2.95 4.18
C PHE A 513 40.85 2.63 5.14
N THR A 514 41.12 2.61 6.44
CA THR A 514 40.10 2.33 7.47
C THR A 514 39.84 3.57 8.33
N LYS A 515 38.56 3.87 8.59
CA LYS A 515 38.13 4.89 9.55
C LYS A 515 36.93 4.44 10.35
N GLU A 516 36.80 5.00 11.55
CA GLU A 516 35.75 4.67 12.49
C GLU A 516 34.83 5.87 12.71
N VAL A 517 33.53 5.61 12.85
CA VAL A 517 32.50 6.58 13.26
C VAL A 517 31.77 6.06 14.51
N PRO A 518 31.10 6.90 15.30
CA PRO A 518 30.37 6.44 16.49
C PRO A 518 29.33 5.35 16.20
N GLY A 519 28.33 5.63 15.35
CA GLY A 519 27.25 4.71 15.04
C GLY A 519 26.91 4.65 13.55
N CYS A 520 25.91 3.82 13.21
CA CYS A 520 25.51 3.62 11.82
C CYS A 520 24.97 4.90 11.16
N PHE A 521 24.40 5.81 11.96
CA PHE A 521 23.83 7.06 11.48
C PHE A 521 24.87 8.03 10.89
N GLU A 522 26.11 7.98 11.37
CA GLU A 522 27.20 8.83 10.88
C GLU A 522 27.89 8.25 9.63
N LEU A 523 27.66 6.98 9.28
CA LEU A 523 28.28 6.32 8.13
C LEU A 523 28.09 7.09 6.81
N PRO A 524 26.88 7.57 6.44
CA PRO A 524 26.70 8.31 5.19
C PRO A 524 27.53 9.59 5.11
N VAL A 525 27.70 10.30 6.23
CA VAL A 525 28.45 11.56 6.27
C VAL A 525 29.93 11.29 5.98
N LEU A 526 30.54 10.33 6.68
CA LEU A 526 31.95 10.02 6.42
C LEU A 526 32.15 9.36 5.05
N ALA A 527 31.22 8.53 4.60
CA ALA A 527 31.26 7.94 3.26
C ALA A 527 31.24 9.03 2.18
N GLN A 528 30.47 10.10 2.37
CA GLN A 528 30.47 11.24 1.46
C GLN A 528 31.82 11.96 1.44
N MET A 529 32.40 12.25 2.61
CA MET A 529 33.71 12.89 2.70
C MET A 529 34.81 12.06 2.03
N VAL A 530 34.82 10.75 2.28
CA VAL A 530 35.80 9.82 1.68
C VAL A 530 35.58 9.70 0.17
N ALA A 531 34.33 9.59 -0.30
CA ALA A 531 34.03 9.53 -1.73
C ALA A 531 34.46 10.81 -2.47
N GLN A 532 34.23 11.98 -1.87
CA GLN A 532 34.59 13.28 -2.45
C GLN A 532 36.09 13.56 -2.46
N SER A 533 36.89 12.85 -1.65
CA SER A 533 38.36 13.00 -1.66
C SER A 533 39.00 12.58 -2.98
N GLY A 534 38.32 11.75 -3.79
CA GLY A 534 38.89 11.16 -5.02
C GLY A 534 39.96 10.10 -4.78
N LEU A 535 40.21 9.73 -3.52
CA LEU A 535 41.28 8.80 -3.13
C LEU A 535 40.87 7.33 -3.17
N VAL A 536 39.57 7.03 -3.33
CA VAL A 536 39.05 5.65 -3.29
C VAL A 536 38.25 5.30 -4.53
N ASP A 537 38.36 4.04 -4.91
CA ASP A 537 37.65 3.45 -6.05
C ASP A 537 36.32 2.83 -5.62
N ALA A 538 36.21 2.34 -4.37
CA ALA A 538 34.98 1.91 -3.70
C ALA A 538 35.09 2.06 -2.17
N ILE A 539 33.95 2.05 -1.48
CA ILE A 539 33.84 2.16 -0.02
C ILE A 539 33.00 1.01 0.55
N LEU A 540 33.45 0.41 1.64
CA LEU A 540 32.74 -0.57 2.45
C LEU A 540 32.26 0.11 3.73
N CYS A 541 30.95 0.18 3.97
CA CYS A 541 30.41 0.72 5.22
C CYS A 541 29.93 -0.43 6.11
N ILE A 542 30.56 -0.65 7.24
CA ILE A 542 30.33 -1.78 8.14
C ILE A 542 29.74 -1.24 9.45
N GLY A 543 28.65 -1.83 9.90
CA GLY A 543 28.04 -1.47 11.18
C GLY A 543 26.95 -2.46 11.57
N ILE A 544 26.47 -2.37 12.80
CA ILE A 544 25.41 -3.24 13.29
C ILE A 544 24.33 -2.39 13.94
N LEU A 545 23.10 -2.58 13.48
CA LEU A 545 21.88 -2.13 14.15
C LEU A 545 21.21 -3.36 14.74
N LEU A 546 21.00 -3.36 16.06
CA LEU A 546 20.25 -4.40 16.76
C LEU A 546 18.85 -3.88 17.07
N LYS A 547 17.83 -4.69 16.81
CA LYS A 547 16.44 -4.35 17.14
C LYS A 547 16.27 -4.23 18.65
N GLY A 548 15.98 -3.02 19.10
CA GLY A 548 15.51 -2.73 20.46
C GLY A 548 13.98 -2.67 20.53
N GLU A 549 13.48 -2.30 21.71
CA GLU A 549 12.04 -2.20 21.99
C GLU A 549 11.38 -0.98 21.35
N THR A 550 12.17 -0.02 20.85
CA THR A 550 11.68 1.20 20.21
C THR A 550 11.69 1.10 18.68
N LEU A 551 10.92 1.99 18.02
CA LEU A 551 10.94 2.16 16.56
C LEU A 551 12.25 2.77 16.02
N HIS A 552 13.19 3.08 16.91
CA HIS A 552 14.46 3.70 16.55
C HIS A 552 15.25 2.84 15.56
N PHE A 553 15.15 1.51 15.68
CA PHE A 553 15.79 0.56 14.76
C PHE A 553 15.28 0.72 13.32
N GLU A 554 13.97 0.74 13.10
CA GLU A 554 13.36 0.85 11.77
C GLU A 554 13.74 2.18 11.10
N LEU A 555 13.64 3.28 11.85
CA LEU A 555 13.95 4.61 11.36
C LEU A 555 15.44 4.76 11.01
N LEU A 556 16.34 4.29 11.89
CA LEU A 556 17.78 4.32 11.62
C LEU A 556 18.15 3.42 10.45
N SER A 557 17.63 2.20 10.41
CA SER A 557 17.87 1.24 9.32
C SER A 557 17.53 1.83 7.96
N GLN A 558 16.33 2.40 7.82
CA GLN A 558 15.91 3.03 6.57
C GLN A 558 16.74 4.28 6.24
N SER A 559 17.01 5.12 7.23
CA SER A 559 17.74 6.38 7.04
C SER A 559 19.18 6.15 6.60
N VAL A 560 19.87 5.18 7.20
CA VAL A 560 21.26 4.84 6.89
C VAL A 560 21.38 4.25 5.49
N VAL A 561 20.52 3.28 5.14
CA VAL A 561 20.53 2.66 3.81
C VAL A 561 20.22 3.69 2.72
N SER A 562 19.21 4.54 2.93
CA SER A 562 18.87 5.64 2.01
C SER A 562 20.01 6.64 1.89
N GLY A 563 20.66 6.99 3.00
CA GLY A 563 21.81 7.88 3.05
C GLY A 563 22.98 7.37 2.22
N LEU A 564 23.42 6.12 2.45
CA LEU A 564 24.53 5.51 1.70
C LEU A 564 24.22 5.42 0.20
N MET A 565 22.99 5.04 -0.18
CA MET A 565 22.57 5.02 -1.58
C MET A 565 22.63 6.41 -2.23
N LYS A 566 22.13 7.45 -1.55
CA LYS A 566 22.21 8.83 -2.04
C LYS A 566 23.66 9.28 -2.23
N VAL A 567 24.56 8.93 -1.33
CA VAL A 567 25.99 9.27 -1.47
C VAL A 567 26.59 8.56 -2.69
N GLN A 568 26.31 7.28 -2.88
CA GLN A 568 26.79 6.51 -4.04
C GLN A 568 26.31 7.14 -5.35
N LEU A 569 25.01 7.42 -5.46
CA LEU A 569 24.43 8.04 -6.66
C LEU A 569 24.99 9.46 -6.91
N LYS A 570 25.21 10.24 -5.85
CA LYS A 570 25.72 11.61 -5.96
C LYS A 570 27.19 11.69 -6.35
N THR A 571 28.00 10.74 -5.88
CA THR A 571 29.47 10.78 -6.05
C THR A 571 29.96 9.86 -7.18
N GLY A 572 29.14 8.90 -7.60
CA GLY A 572 29.52 7.85 -8.54
C GLY A 572 30.55 6.86 -7.97
N VAL A 573 30.93 6.96 -6.69
CA VAL A 573 31.79 6.00 -6.00
C VAL A 573 30.89 4.87 -5.46
N PRO A 574 31.15 3.59 -5.80
CA PRO A 574 30.44 2.46 -5.23
C PRO A 574 30.57 2.43 -3.71
N ILE A 575 29.44 2.36 -3.01
CA ILE A 575 29.37 2.24 -1.55
C ILE A 575 28.60 0.97 -1.24
N LEU A 576 29.29 0.02 -0.62
CA LEU A 576 28.76 -1.28 -0.31
C LEU A 576 28.23 -1.25 1.11
N ASN A 577 26.94 -1.52 1.23
CA ASN A 577 26.23 -1.50 2.50
C ASN A 577 26.47 -2.81 3.27
N GLY A 578 27.43 -2.78 4.19
CA GLY A 578 27.67 -3.81 5.20
C GLY A 578 27.02 -3.50 6.54
N VAL A 579 26.02 -2.61 6.60
CA VAL A 579 25.25 -2.37 7.82
C VAL A 579 24.27 -3.51 8.05
N MET A 580 24.49 -4.26 9.11
CA MET A 580 23.70 -5.43 9.49
C MET A 580 22.51 -5.02 10.35
N ASN A 581 21.31 -5.16 9.81
CA ASN A 581 20.06 -4.94 10.52
C ASN A 581 19.59 -6.26 11.15
N CYS A 582 20.02 -6.50 12.38
CA CYS A 582 19.79 -7.77 13.08
C CYS A 582 18.65 -7.64 14.09
N LEU A 583 17.73 -8.62 14.09
CA LEU A 583 16.63 -8.66 15.06
C LEU A 583 17.10 -9.20 16.42
N THR A 584 18.15 -10.02 16.42
CA THR A 584 18.71 -10.62 17.63
C THR A 584 20.24 -10.55 17.61
N LEU A 585 20.85 -10.62 18.80
CA LEU A 585 22.30 -10.67 18.94
C LEU A 585 22.90 -11.90 18.24
N SER A 586 22.23 -13.05 18.32
CA SER A 586 22.66 -14.29 17.67
C SER A 586 22.75 -14.17 16.14
N GLN A 587 21.81 -13.45 15.51
CA GLN A 587 21.88 -13.15 14.08
C GLN A 587 23.10 -12.29 13.72
N ALA A 588 23.45 -11.32 14.59
CA ALA A 588 24.62 -10.48 14.39
C ALA A 588 25.91 -11.29 14.51
N GLU A 589 26.02 -12.18 15.50
CA GLU A 589 27.17 -13.08 15.69
C GLU A 589 27.38 -13.99 14.48
N GLN A 590 26.35 -14.68 14.01
CA GLN A 590 26.44 -15.61 12.87
C GLN A 590 26.90 -14.93 11.57
N ARG A 591 26.57 -13.64 11.39
CA ARG A 591 26.86 -12.89 10.15
C ARG A 591 28.14 -12.08 10.21
N CYS A 592 28.66 -11.82 11.42
CA CYS A 592 29.90 -11.07 11.62
C CYS A 592 31.10 -11.99 11.98
N VAL A 593 30.84 -13.22 12.44
CA VAL A 593 31.87 -14.16 12.92
C VAL A 593 31.67 -15.55 12.30
N GLY A 594 32.76 -16.17 11.84
CA GLY A 594 32.78 -17.57 11.41
C GLY A 594 32.49 -17.81 9.92
N THR A 595 32.14 -19.05 9.57
CA THR A 595 31.98 -19.54 8.17
C THR A 595 30.82 -18.90 7.39
N HIS A 596 29.92 -18.21 8.09
CA HIS A 596 28.76 -17.51 7.51
C HIS A 596 28.92 -15.98 7.51
N SER A 597 30.15 -15.48 7.74
CA SER A 597 30.51 -14.07 7.64
C SER A 597 30.08 -13.48 6.30
N LEU A 598 29.48 -12.28 6.33
CA LEU A 598 29.10 -11.54 5.12
C LEU A 598 30.30 -10.87 4.44
N ALA A 599 31.43 -10.72 5.16
CA ALA A 599 32.58 -9.97 4.69
C ALA A 599 33.13 -10.45 3.33
N PRO A 600 33.26 -11.76 3.03
CA PRO A 600 33.75 -12.19 1.74
C PRO A 600 32.86 -11.73 0.58
N THR A 601 31.54 -11.90 0.70
CA THR A 601 30.58 -11.48 -0.34
C THR A 601 30.59 -9.97 -0.53
N LEU A 602 30.70 -9.20 0.55
CA LEU A 602 30.75 -7.75 0.52
C LEU A 602 32.01 -7.25 -0.19
N VAL A 603 33.17 -7.84 0.11
CA VAL A 603 34.45 -7.52 -0.51
C VAL A 603 34.46 -7.87 -2.00
N LEU A 604 34.00 -9.06 -2.38
CA LEU A 604 33.98 -9.46 -3.79
C LEU A 604 33.10 -8.52 -4.63
N SER A 605 31.96 -8.10 -4.08
CA SER A 605 31.07 -7.12 -4.72
C SER A 605 31.75 -5.75 -4.85
N ALA A 606 32.49 -5.31 -3.82
CA ALA A 606 33.24 -4.06 -3.86
C ALA A 606 34.33 -4.06 -4.94
N LEU A 607 35.06 -5.17 -5.07
CA LEU A 607 36.10 -5.31 -6.08
C LEU A 607 35.53 -5.27 -7.48
N GLN A 608 34.44 -6.00 -7.74
CA GLN A 608 33.79 -5.99 -9.04
C GLN A 608 33.31 -4.58 -9.42
N MET A 609 32.65 -3.88 -8.51
CA MET A 609 32.17 -2.51 -8.76
C MET A 609 33.31 -1.50 -8.93
N ALA A 610 34.39 -1.62 -8.14
CA ALA A 610 35.58 -0.79 -8.29
C ALA A 610 36.27 -1.03 -9.63
N GLY A 611 36.37 -2.30 -10.06
CA GLY A 611 36.89 -2.68 -11.37
C GLY A 611 36.06 -2.10 -12.51
N LEU A 612 34.73 -2.26 -12.47
CA LEU A 612 33.80 -1.72 -13.46
C LEU A 612 33.87 -0.20 -13.58
N ARG A 613 33.93 0.50 -12.45
CA ARG A 613 34.07 1.97 -12.45
C ARG A 613 35.39 2.39 -13.10
N LYS A 614 36.47 1.69 -12.79
CA LYS A 614 37.80 2.00 -13.32
C LYS A 614 37.89 1.73 -14.82
N SER A 615 37.34 0.60 -15.29
CA SER A 615 37.28 0.30 -16.73
C SER A 615 36.41 1.32 -17.46
N PHE A 616 35.22 1.65 -16.93
CA PHE A 616 34.34 2.64 -17.52
C PHE A 616 35.02 4.01 -17.67
N ILE A 617 35.70 4.51 -16.64
CA ILE A 617 36.43 5.78 -16.69
C ILE A 617 37.58 5.70 -17.71
N GLN A 618 38.31 4.58 -17.74
CA GLN A 618 39.43 4.40 -18.69
C GLN A 618 38.96 4.31 -20.14
N ASP A 619 37.88 3.58 -20.41
CA ASP A 619 37.30 3.43 -21.75
C ASP A 619 36.74 4.78 -22.24
N PHE A 620 36.03 5.50 -21.36
CA PHE A 620 35.51 6.83 -21.66
C PHE A 620 36.62 7.86 -21.93
N MET A 621 37.74 7.81 -21.18
CA MET A 621 38.89 8.69 -21.38
C MET A 621 39.72 8.33 -22.63
N LYS A 622 39.61 7.11 -23.16
CA LYS A 622 40.31 6.64 -24.36
C LYS A 622 39.48 6.80 -25.64
N SER A 623 38.15 6.92 -25.53
CA SER A 623 37.27 7.09 -26.68
C SER A 623 37.24 8.54 -27.15
N ASP A 624 37.83 8.84 -28.31
CA ASP A 624 37.41 9.95 -29.15
C ASP A 624 36.00 9.61 -29.68
N PHE A 625 34.95 9.94 -28.92
CA PHE A 625 33.57 9.87 -29.42
C PHE A 625 33.40 10.91 -30.53
N GLN A 626 33.79 10.56 -31.76
CA GLN A 626 33.29 11.23 -32.96
C GLN A 626 31.81 10.85 -33.11
N ILE A 627 30.93 11.69 -32.60
CA ILE A 627 29.52 11.64 -32.94
C ILE A 627 29.41 12.09 -34.41
N SER A 628 29.20 11.15 -35.34
CA SER A 628 28.80 11.50 -36.70
C SER A 628 27.40 12.13 -36.64
N HIS A 629 27.32 13.42 -36.95
CA HIS A 629 26.07 14.20 -36.98
C HIS A 629 25.09 13.83 -38.12
N GLN A 630 25.13 12.61 -38.65
CA GLN A 630 24.17 12.13 -39.64
C GLN A 630 23.43 10.92 -39.04
N GLU A 631 22.09 11.03 -38.99
CA GLU A 631 21.11 9.97 -38.68
C GLU A 631 20.35 10.00 -37.34
N VAL A 632 20.24 11.13 -36.64
CA VAL A 632 19.15 11.28 -35.66
C VAL A 632 18.46 12.64 -35.81
N LEU A 633 17.13 12.59 -35.96
CA LEU A 633 16.15 13.67 -36.17
C LEU A 633 15.76 13.95 -37.63
N GLN A 634 14.90 13.09 -38.20
CA GLN A 634 13.83 13.59 -39.07
C GLN A 634 12.62 13.93 -38.18
N PRO A 635 12.17 15.20 -38.13
CA PRO A 635 10.94 15.56 -37.42
C PRO A 635 9.73 15.19 -38.27
N CYS A 636 8.80 14.41 -37.72
CA CYS A 636 7.42 14.35 -38.23
C CYS A 636 6.74 15.70 -37.98
N THR A 637 6.66 16.56 -39.00
CA THR A 637 5.88 17.79 -38.93
C THR A 637 4.40 17.49 -39.22
N ASN A 638 3.53 17.70 -38.23
CA ASN A 638 2.08 17.81 -38.41
C ASN A 638 1.73 19.30 -38.67
N PRO A 639 0.98 19.69 -39.72
CA PRO A 639 0.91 21.11 -40.16
C PRO A 639 0.04 22.06 -39.34
N ASN A 640 -0.55 21.68 -38.20
CA ASN A 640 -1.51 22.53 -37.49
C ASN A 640 -1.30 22.54 -35.98
N THR A 641 -0.31 23.30 -35.50
CA THR A 641 -0.32 23.89 -34.14
C THR A 641 0.73 25.01 -34.04
N GLU A 642 0.28 26.23 -33.73
CA GLU A 642 1.15 27.34 -33.36
C GLU A 642 1.95 26.99 -32.09
N GLN A 643 3.28 27.14 -32.16
CA GLN A 643 4.21 26.80 -31.08
C GLN A 643 4.51 28.01 -30.19
N THR A 644 4.21 27.90 -28.89
CA THR A 644 4.99 28.55 -27.82
C THR A 644 6.21 27.68 -27.47
N PRO A 645 7.43 28.23 -27.31
CA PRO A 645 8.62 27.41 -27.08
C PRO A 645 8.67 26.82 -25.66
N ALA A 646 8.89 25.52 -25.56
CA ALA A 646 9.22 24.82 -24.32
C ALA A 646 10.71 25.03 -23.94
N PRO A 647 11.06 25.12 -22.64
CA PRO A 647 12.43 25.34 -22.22
C PRO A 647 13.29 24.07 -22.40
N THR A 648 14.43 24.24 -23.07
CA THR A 648 15.43 23.18 -23.31
C THR A 648 16.20 22.88 -22.02
N ILE A 649 15.98 21.70 -21.43
CA ILE A 649 16.80 21.17 -20.33
C ILE A 649 17.92 20.33 -20.95
N TYR A 650 18.98 20.99 -21.42
CA TYR A 650 20.25 20.32 -21.66
C TYR A 650 21.38 21.31 -21.40
N ASN A 651 22.05 21.16 -20.24
CA ASN A 651 23.24 21.94 -19.90
C ASN A 651 24.45 20.98 -19.86
N PRO A 652 25.36 21.05 -20.84
CA PRO A 652 26.51 20.14 -20.93
C PRO A 652 27.63 20.46 -19.91
N ASN A 653 27.47 21.47 -19.05
CA ASN A 653 28.49 21.85 -18.05
C ASN A 653 28.35 21.14 -16.68
N LEU A 654 27.48 20.14 -16.56
CA LEU A 654 27.27 19.39 -15.30
C LEU A 654 28.37 18.35 -14.98
N PHE A 655 29.34 18.15 -15.87
CA PHE A 655 30.46 17.23 -15.67
C PHE A 655 31.83 17.87 -15.97
N THR A 656 32.14 18.98 -15.31
CA THR A 656 33.52 19.49 -15.23
C THR A 656 33.94 19.54 -13.76
N ILE A 657 34.70 18.52 -13.33
CA ILE A 657 35.43 18.56 -12.06
C ILE A 657 36.69 19.40 -12.29
N SER A 658 36.70 20.65 -11.82
CA SER A 658 37.91 21.46 -11.75
C SER A 658 38.65 21.18 -10.43
N PRO A 659 39.93 20.78 -10.45
CA PRO A 659 40.72 20.57 -9.24
C PRO A 659 41.23 21.92 -8.74
N LYS A 660 40.42 22.68 -8.00
CA LYS A 660 40.87 23.94 -7.37
C LYS A 660 40.37 24.24 -5.95
N PHE A 661 39.79 23.27 -5.25
CA PHE A 661 39.50 23.45 -3.83
C PHE A 661 40.06 22.27 -3.05
N PHE A 662 41.30 22.42 -2.56
CA PHE A 662 41.91 21.85 -1.35
C PHE A 662 43.43 22.03 -1.45
N GLN A 663 43.93 23.24 -1.16
CA GLN A 663 45.26 23.40 -0.58
C GLN A 663 45.06 23.72 0.91
N PRO A 664 45.66 22.95 1.83
CA PRO A 664 45.67 23.30 3.25
C PRO A 664 46.70 24.41 3.48
N ASP A 665 46.26 25.56 3.99
CA ASP A 665 47.14 26.60 4.51
C ASP A 665 47.86 26.10 5.77
N LEU A 666 49.02 25.47 5.54
CA LEU A 666 50.06 25.26 6.54
C LEU A 666 50.76 26.61 6.80
N ASN A 667 50.15 27.49 7.59
CA ASN A 667 50.84 28.61 8.28
C ASN A 667 49.89 29.31 9.26
N LEU A 668 49.62 28.68 10.41
CA LEU A 668 49.06 29.38 11.58
C LEU A 668 49.51 28.68 12.88
N SER A 669 50.83 28.61 13.03
CA SER A 669 51.48 28.29 14.30
C SER A 669 52.77 29.10 14.41
N ARG A 670 52.65 30.43 14.42
CA ARG A 670 53.71 31.40 14.76
C ARG A 670 53.11 32.81 14.78
N GLU A 671 52.30 33.11 15.80
CA GLU A 671 52.02 34.49 16.26
C GLU A 671 51.08 34.46 17.49
N LEU A 672 51.50 33.76 18.54
CA LEU A 672 51.00 33.96 19.91
C LEU A 672 52.18 33.87 20.88
N SER A 673 53.17 34.74 20.65
CA SER A 673 54.24 35.06 21.59
C SER A 673 54.83 36.40 21.18
N MET A 674 54.86 37.37 22.09
CA MET A 674 55.15 38.80 21.93
C MET A 674 53.89 39.60 21.53
N GLY A 675 53.36 40.53 22.30
CA GLY A 675 53.79 41.16 23.54
C GLY A 675 53.00 42.47 23.66
N MET A 676 52.54 42.79 24.87
CA MET A 676 52.33 44.13 25.43
C MET A 676 52.18 45.32 24.45
N GLN A 677 50.98 45.91 24.39
CA GLN A 677 50.74 47.30 24.79
C GLN A 677 49.25 47.56 25.00
#